data_AF-A0A3L7JGJ5-F1
#
_entry.id   AF-A0A3L7JGJ5-F1
#
_cell.length_a   1.000
_cell.length_b   1.000
_cell.length_c   1.000
_cell.angle_alpha   90.00
_cell.angle_beta   90.00
_cell.angle_gamma   90.00
#
_symmetry.space_group_name_H-M   'P 1'
#
loop_
_entity.id
_entity.type
_entity.pdbx_description
1 polymer ?
#
loop_
_entity_poly.entity_id
_entity_poly.type
_entity_poly.pdbx_seq_one_letter_code
_entity_poly.pdbx_strand_id
1 'polypeptide(L)'
;MRITQKKQKAQSPFSGSGVTAILGPTNTGKTHLAIDRMVSHPSGMIGLPLRLLAREVYGRVCERVGAANVALVTGEEKIAPQGARYSVCTVEALPRQTDVSFVAIDEVQLAGDLERGHVFSDRILHLRGRDETLLLGAATMSGILSRLLPGITITTRPRLSHLAYAGSKKITRLPRRSAVVAFSADQVYGIAELIRRQRGGAAVVLGALSPRTRNAQVALYQNGDVDYLVATDAIGMGLNLDVDHVAFAQSWKFDGFQHRALNPAELAQIAGRAGRYQNDGTFGVTGLQEPFDEEVVKRIEGHEFAPVRTLQWRSRTFDFSSVKSLMGSLEAIMDMEGLTRALPATDAQALAFLSKDEDIRKLAVGRNKVSLLWDCCALPDYRRIAPAQHADIIGQLFRDLAVNGHVDEDYMSGQVRRADRTDGDIDTLSARIAQIRTWTYVSHRLGWLRDPVHWQDETRRIEDRLSDALHERLTKRFVDRRTSVLMRRLRENAMLEAEIGSAGEVTVEGHTIGTLNGFRFTADRAAEGEEAKAIRSAAEKALAAEFEKRAEHFSTAPNNDLAVGSDGVMRWVGDPVATLTSGEDVLAPRIVILADEQLTGPMRDKVQARAERYVRHLIELQLKQLLDLKNGEGLEGMAKGLAYQLYEALGVIDRRKVAEDVRGLDQDARAGLRKLGVRFGAYHIFVPALLKPAPAGLLTTLWQVANDARGEPGEGDVVAALMQGRTSFPLDPSWREDFYRLGGFRVLGQRAVRVDILERLADLIRPALSWKTSDGAPPDGALDGRAFFVTPAMMSILGATAEDMEEILKGLGYRGESRPEADVMAERVTAAAEAASPGESAAAAAKEAAAWSAKATSPSIADTENAREEEARHAGEVNETLSHAHAAAQVNVPHKKKGGKAQHDPHAVLDQVMGEVPGSGLAEADRYAVKKPLSPASVADVDDDKAQRDEQEHVGELNETLCSAHAAAHMSAYIREHPPKSDPHAVMAATQGSGVTSGITTDELGDGGAKAETPDEEKTITIWRPARNDRGSRGGPRQGRGAGGQGRPNRKPQQNRGPGGKGNRPAKKDGGGKPKRYEARPQKVDPDSPFAKLQSLKDRLGDE
;
A
#
# COMPACT_ATOMS: atom_id res chain seq x y z
N MET A 1 -84.13 44.61 9.43
CA MET A 1 -82.88 44.92 8.70
C MET A 1 -81.70 44.47 9.54
N ARG A 2 -80.70 43.78 8.97
CA ARG A 2 -79.36 43.64 9.56
C ARG A 2 -78.39 44.33 8.60
N ILE A 3 -77.69 45.36 9.08
CA ILE A 3 -76.74 46.11 8.25
C ILE A 3 -75.47 45.28 8.12
N THR A 4 -75.30 44.63 6.97
CA THR A 4 -74.02 44.03 6.57
C THR A 4 -73.04 45.15 6.23
N GLN A 5 -72.39 45.69 7.27
CA GLN A 5 -71.20 46.52 7.07
C GLN A 5 -70.15 45.68 6.32
N LYS A 6 -70.02 45.94 5.01
CA LYS A 6 -68.82 45.54 4.28
C LYS A 6 -67.65 46.19 5.02
N LYS A 7 -66.75 45.40 5.63
CA LYS A 7 -65.40 45.89 5.96
C LYS A 7 -64.85 46.46 4.66
N GLN A 8 -64.71 47.78 4.57
CA GLN A 8 -63.95 48.39 3.49
C GLN A 8 -62.54 47.80 3.59
N LYS A 9 -62.05 47.18 2.50
CA LYS A 9 -60.64 46.76 2.48
C LYS A 9 -59.80 48.02 2.63
N ALA A 10 -59.04 48.10 3.72
CA ALA A 10 -58.08 49.18 3.91
C ALA A 10 -57.15 49.20 2.69
N GLN A 11 -57.07 50.34 2.01
CA GLN A 11 -56.10 50.54 0.95
C GLN A 11 -54.70 50.51 1.57
N SER A 12 -53.71 49.97 0.85
CA SER A 12 -52.33 49.96 1.37
C SER A 12 -51.86 51.39 1.59
N PRO A 13 -51.29 51.74 2.76
CA PRO A 13 -50.65 53.03 3.00
C PRO A 13 -49.29 53.14 2.29
N PHE A 14 -48.80 52.04 1.69
CA PHE A 14 -47.53 51.99 0.97
C PHE A 14 -47.77 52.10 -0.54
N SER A 15 -46.88 52.82 -1.24
CA SER A 15 -46.88 52.88 -2.71
C SER A 15 -45.78 52.02 -3.31
N GLY A 16 -46.10 51.37 -4.43
CA GLY A 16 -45.16 50.71 -5.33
C GLY A 16 -44.66 51.60 -6.48
N SER A 17 -45.10 52.86 -6.57
CA SER A 17 -44.56 53.81 -7.55
C SER A 17 -43.05 53.97 -7.38
N GLY A 18 -42.29 53.96 -8.48
CA GLY A 18 -40.82 53.94 -8.47
C GLY A 18 -40.17 52.61 -8.06
N VAL A 19 -40.97 51.55 -7.81
CA VAL A 19 -40.48 50.22 -7.46
C VAL A 19 -40.69 49.23 -8.60
N THR A 20 -39.63 48.50 -8.96
CA THR A 20 -39.68 47.39 -9.93
C THR A 20 -39.24 46.09 -9.26
N ALA A 21 -40.12 45.08 -9.28
CA ALA A 21 -39.77 43.72 -8.87
C ALA A 21 -39.28 42.91 -10.07
N ILE A 22 -38.06 42.38 -9.98
CA ILE A 22 -37.48 41.46 -10.96
C ILE A 22 -37.52 40.06 -10.35
N LEU A 23 -38.43 39.22 -10.84
CA LEU A 23 -38.75 37.93 -10.22
C LEU A 23 -38.39 36.74 -11.12
N GLY A 24 -38.04 35.61 -10.52
CA GLY A 24 -37.74 34.37 -11.23
C GLY A 24 -36.94 33.37 -10.39
N PRO A 25 -36.70 32.14 -10.89
CA PRO A 25 -35.90 31.10 -10.22
C PRO A 25 -34.43 31.50 -10.01
N THR A 26 -33.61 30.59 -9.47
CA THR A 26 -32.14 30.71 -9.51
C THR A 26 -31.60 30.63 -10.95
N ASN A 27 -30.31 30.94 -11.16
CA ASN A 27 -29.67 31.01 -12.49
C ASN A 27 -30.45 31.88 -13.53
N THR A 28 -30.83 33.11 -13.12
CA THR A 28 -31.64 34.08 -13.89
C THR A 28 -30.97 35.44 -14.12
N GLY A 29 -29.73 35.61 -13.65
CA GLY A 29 -28.95 36.85 -13.80
C GLY A 29 -29.46 38.09 -13.04
N LYS A 30 -30.47 37.96 -12.15
CA LYS A 30 -31.11 39.09 -11.44
C LYS A 30 -30.10 40.01 -10.74
N THR A 31 -29.22 39.46 -9.92
CA THR A 31 -28.21 40.22 -9.16
C THR A 31 -27.16 40.87 -10.06
N HIS A 32 -26.88 40.31 -11.25
CA HIS A 32 -25.98 40.95 -12.23
C HIS A 32 -26.62 42.22 -12.79
N LEU A 33 -27.86 42.12 -13.26
CA LEU A 33 -28.65 43.25 -13.75
C LEU A 33 -28.83 44.35 -12.69
N ALA A 34 -28.97 43.98 -11.42
CA ALA A 34 -29.01 44.94 -10.32
C ALA A 34 -27.66 45.64 -10.07
N ILE A 35 -26.52 44.96 -10.25
CA ILE A 35 -25.20 45.59 -10.20
C ILE A 35 -25.01 46.54 -11.39
N ASP A 36 -25.43 46.14 -12.60
CA ASP A 36 -25.39 47.01 -13.79
C ASP A 36 -26.19 48.30 -13.57
N ARG A 37 -27.43 48.16 -13.09
CA ARG A 37 -28.31 49.29 -12.75
C ARG A 37 -27.76 50.14 -11.60
N MET A 38 -27.18 49.54 -10.56
CA MET A 38 -26.57 50.28 -9.47
C MET A 38 -25.41 51.16 -9.95
N VAL A 39 -24.53 50.60 -10.79
CA VAL A 39 -23.32 51.28 -11.29
C VAL A 39 -23.64 52.34 -12.36
N SER A 40 -24.82 52.28 -13.01
CA SER A 40 -25.28 53.35 -13.92
C SER A 40 -25.88 54.57 -13.22
N HIS A 41 -26.11 54.52 -11.90
CA HIS A 41 -26.60 55.65 -11.11
C HIS A 41 -25.45 56.34 -10.34
N PRO A 42 -25.53 57.65 -10.02
CA PRO A 42 -24.42 58.39 -9.41
C PRO A 42 -24.11 57.94 -7.96
N SER A 43 -25.08 57.33 -7.27
CA SER A 43 -24.92 56.66 -5.97
C SER A 43 -25.93 55.51 -5.82
N GLY A 44 -25.60 54.48 -5.03
CA GLY A 44 -26.52 53.35 -4.86
C GLY A 44 -26.23 52.43 -3.68
N MET A 45 -27.23 51.64 -3.28
CA MET A 45 -27.10 50.62 -2.24
C MET A 45 -27.73 49.29 -2.66
N ILE A 46 -27.14 48.18 -2.24
CA ILE A 46 -27.72 46.85 -2.42
C ILE A 46 -27.69 46.06 -1.10
N GLY A 47 -28.87 45.59 -0.66
CA GLY A 47 -29.02 44.70 0.48
C GLY A 47 -29.10 43.24 0.05
N LEU A 48 -28.19 42.42 0.57
CA LEU A 48 -28.05 41.00 0.24
C LEU A 48 -28.34 40.14 1.48
N PRO A 49 -28.87 38.91 1.31
CA PRO A 49 -29.38 38.13 2.44
C PRO A 49 -28.29 37.45 3.28
N LEU A 50 -27.02 37.48 2.85
CA LEU A 50 -25.90 36.78 3.50
C LEU A 50 -24.59 37.57 3.36
N ARG A 51 -23.74 37.56 4.40
CA ARG A 51 -22.41 38.20 4.39
C ARG A 51 -21.52 37.72 3.23
N LEU A 52 -21.62 36.44 2.84
CA LEU A 52 -20.89 35.90 1.69
C LEU A 52 -21.29 36.55 0.36
N LEU A 53 -22.59 36.72 0.12
CA LEU A 53 -23.09 37.46 -1.05
C LEU A 53 -22.70 38.94 -1.00
N ALA A 54 -22.76 39.58 0.18
CA ALA A 54 -22.28 40.95 0.35
C ALA A 54 -20.78 41.06 -0.02
N ARG A 55 -19.94 40.10 0.38
CA ARG A 55 -18.52 40.10 0.04
C ARG A 55 -18.24 39.82 -1.44
N GLU A 56 -19.00 38.91 -2.05
CA GLU A 56 -18.90 38.56 -3.47
C GLU A 56 -19.35 39.73 -4.38
N VAL A 57 -20.47 40.37 -4.05
CA VAL A 57 -20.97 41.55 -4.78
C VAL A 57 -20.07 42.75 -4.55
N TYR A 58 -19.53 42.95 -3.34
CA TYR A 58 -18.53 43.98 -3.07
C TYR A 58 -17.31 43.83 -4.00
N GLY A 59 -16.78 42.61 -4.17
CA GLY A 59 -15.70 42.34 -5.13
C GLY A 59 -16.07 42.76 -6.55
N ARG A 60 -17.20 42.24 -7.07
CA ARG A 60 -17.70 42.52 -8.43
C ARG A 60 -18.06 43.99 -8.68
N VAL A 61 -18.34 44.78 -7.64
CA VAL A 61 -18.51 46.24 -7.74
C VAL A 61 -17.15 46.94 -7.70
N CYS A 62 -16.24 46.56 -6.80
CA CYS A 62 -14.88 47.10 -6.73
C CYS A 62 -14.10 46.94 -8.04
N GLU A 63 -14.26 45.81 -8.72
CA GLU A 63 -13.68 45.52 -10.05
C GLU A 63 -14.16 46.50 -11.14
N ARG A 64 -15.35 47.10 -10.97
CA ARG A 64 -15.98 47.98 -11.97
C ARG A 64 -15.82 49.48 -11.71
N VAL A 65 -15.72 49.89 -10.44
CA VAL A 65 -15.65 51.32 -10.06
C VAL A 65 -14.47 51.67 -9.13
N GLY A 66 -13.60 50.71 -8.82
CA GLY A 66 -12.47 50.86 -7.90
C GLY A 66 -12.90 50.85 -6.43
N ALA A 67 -12.13 50.17 -5.57
CA ALA A 67 -12.49 49.93 -4.17
C ALA A 67 -12.76 51.21 -3.36
N ALA A 68 -12.09 52.33 -3.65
CA ALA A 68 -12.33 53.62 -2.99
C ALA A 68 -13.75 54.18 -3.18
N ASN A 69 -14.49 53.75 -4.23
CA ASN A 69 -15.88 54.15 -4.46
C ASN A 69 -16.91 53.26 -3.74
N VAL A 70 -16.49 52.19 -3.05
CA VAL A 70 -17.39 51.13 -2.57
C VAL A 70 -17.23 50.88 -1.07
N ALA A 71 -18.33 50.86 -0.35
CA ALA A 71 -18.39 50.39 1.03
C ALA A 71 -18.95 48.95 1.11
N LEU A 72 -18.45 48.18 2.08
CA LEU A 72 -19.03 46.94 2.57
C LEU A 72 -19.52 47.17 4.00
N VAL A 73 -20.79 46.86 4.29
CA VAL A 73 -21.33 46.97 5.65
C VAL A 73 -22.13 45.71 6.00
N THR A 74 -21.60 44.89 6.90
CA THR A 74 -22.28 43.72 7.47
C THR A 74 -22.24 43.78 8.99
N GLY A 75 -22.82 42.79 9.69
CA GLY A 75 -22.82 42.78 11.17
C GLY A 75 -21.41 42.72 11.77
N GLU A 76 -20.50 41.94 11.18
CA GLU A 76 -19.16 41.67 11.71
C GLU A 76 -18.01 42.17 10.81
N GLU A 77 -18.28 43.06 9.85
CA GLU A 77 -17.27 43.60 8.91
C GLU A 77 -17.76 44.94 8.35
N LYS A 78 -16.91 45.98 8.42
CA LYS A 78 -17.22 47.30 7.89
C LYS A 78 -16.01 47.89 7.18
N ILE A 79 -16.09 48.00 5.86
CA ILE A 79 -15.13 48.70 5.01
C ILE A 79 -15.85 49.93 4.46
N ALA A 80 -15.45 51.14 4.86
CA ALA A 80 -16.14 52.37 4.48
C ALA A 80 -15.14 53.47 4.09
N PRO A 81 -14.64 53.48 2.84
CA PRO A 81 -13.77 54.53 2.35
C PRO A 81 -14.44 55.91 2.39
N GLN A 82 -13.66 56.96 2.66
CA GLN A 82 -14.14 58.33 2.64
C GLN A 82 -14.57 58.71 1.22
N GLY A 83 -15.85 59.01 1.02
CA GLY A 83 -16.42 59.33 -0.31
C GLY A 83 -16.99 58.13 -1.08
N ALA A 84 -17.13 56.95 -0.49
CA ALA A 84 -17.77 55.81 -1.13
C ALA A 84 -19.20 56.13 -1.63
N ARG A 85 -19.44 55.96 -2.93
CA ARG A 85 -20.71 56.28 -3.62
C ARG A 85 -21.67 55.08 -3.68
N TYR A 86 -21.13 53.88 -3.55
CA TYR A 86 -21.91 52.63 -3.56
C TYR A 86 -21.72 51.89 -2.23
N SER A 87 -22.78 51.34 -1.66
CA SER A 87 -22.70 50.51 -0.46
C SER A 87 -23.32 49.13 -0.68
N VAL A 88 -22.51 48.09 -0.46
CA VAL A 88 -22.96 46.70 -0.48
C VAL A 88 -23.16 46.25 0.96
N CYS A 89 -24.39 45.86 1.30
CA CYS A 89 -24.80 45.61 2.68
C CYS A 89 -25.43 44.21 2.83
N THR A 90 -25.49 43.68 4.05
CA THR A 90 -26.57 42.74 4.37
C THR A 90 -27.89 43.50 4.55
N VAL A 91 -29.03 42.83 4.38
CA VAL A 91 -30.37 43.47 4.52
C VAL A 91 -30.59 44.02 5.95
N GLU A 92 -29.99 43.40 6.96
CA GLU A 92 -29.96 43.88 8.35
C GLU A 92 -29.11 45.15 8.52
N ALA A 93 -28.00 45.24 7.78
CA ALA A 93 -27.08 46.38 7.79
C ALA A 93 -27.52 47.53 6.87
N LEU A 94 -28.52 47.34 5.99
CA LEU A 94 -29.14 48.44 5.25
C LEU A 94 -29.73 49.46 6.25
N PRO A 95 -29.48 50.77 6.07
CA PRO A 95 -30.04 51.80 6.92
C PRO A 95 -31.57 51.88 6.74
N ARG A 96 -32.25 52.40 7.77
CA ARG A 96 -33.72 52.52 7.76
C ARG A 96 -34.22 53.59 6.78
N GLN A 97 -33.40 54.57 6.45
CA GLN A 97 -33.62 55.63 5.47
C GLN A 97 -32.32 55.82 4.67
N THR A 98 -32.41 56.32 3.45
CA THR A 98 -31.24 56.62 2.61
C THR A 98 -31.57 57.75 1.64
N ASP A 99 -30.53 58.38 1.10
CA ASP A 99 -30.60 59.43 0.08
C ASP A 99 -29.68 59.08 -1.11
N VAL A 100 -29.64 57.79 -1.46
CA VAL A 100 -28.99 57.32 -2.69
C VAL A 100 -29.95 57.33 -3.88
N SER A 101 -29.39 57.43 -5.07
CA SER A 101 -30.14 57.40 -6.32
C SER A 101 -30.78 56.03 -6.60
N PHE A 102 -30.03 54.95 -6.38
CA PHE A 102 -30.49 53.57 -6.61
C PHE A 102 -30.56 52.73 -5.32
N VAL A 103 -31.60 51.92 -5.15
CA VAL A 103 -31.66 50.88 -4.09
C VAL A 103 -32.05 49.52 -4.67
N ALA A 104 -31.35 48.46 -4.28
CA ALA A 104 -31.76 47.07 -4.53
C ALA A 104 -31.87 46.25 -3.22
N ILE A 105 -32.82 45.32 -3.18
CA ILE A 105 -32.97 44.30 -2.13
C ILE A 105 -33.06 42.93 -2.80
N ASP A 106 -32.16 42.01 -2.48
CA ASP A 106 -32.11 40.65 -3.07
C ASP A 106 -32.78 39.58 -2.19
N GLU A 107 -33.23 38.50 -2.83
CA GLU A 107 -33.98 37.35 -2.27
C GLU A 107 -35.17 37.76 -1.38
N VAL A 108 -36.01 38.70 -1.86
CA VAL A 108 -37.14 39.30 -1.10
C VAL A 108 -38.17 38.30 -0.56
N GLN A 109 -38.22 37.07 -1.06
CA GLN A 109 -39.04 36.00 -0.50
C GLN A 109 -38.67 35.63 0.95
N LEU A 110 -37.46 35.99 1.41
CA LEU A 110 -37.09 35.86 2.82
C LEU A 110 -37.92 36.76 3.76
N ALA A 111 -38.74 37.69 3.26
CA ALA A 111 -39.74 38.37 4.07
C ALA A 111 -40.81 37.43 4.68
N GLY A 112 -40.93 36.19 4.18
CA GLY A 112 -41.74 35.14 4.82
C GLY A 112 -41.06 34.43 6.01
N ASP A 113 -39.74 34.58 6.18
CA ASP A 113 -38.93 33.88 7.19
C ASP A 113 -39.32 34.24 8.63
N LEU A 114 -39.53 33.23 9.48
CA LEU A 114 -40.09 33.36 10.82
C LEU A 114 -39.22 34.16 11.80
N GLU A 115 -37.90 34.15 11.64
CA GLU A 115 -36.95 34.78 12.57
C GLU A 115 -36.63 36.20 12.10
N ARG A 116 -36.12 36.34 10.87
CA ARG A 116 -35.57 37.60 10.34
C ARG A 116 -36.35 38.23 9.19
N GLY A 117 -37.40 37.57 8.67
CA GLY A 117 -38.19 38.09 7.56
C GLY A 117 -38.84 39.45 7.84
N HIS A 118 -39.07 39.78 9.10
CA HIS A 118 -39.55 41.09 9.53
C HIS A 118 -38.61 42.26 9.13
N VAL A 119 -37.30 42.01 9.00
CA VAL A 119 -36.32 43.00 8.54
C VAL A 119 -36.47 43.25 7.04
N PHE A 120 -36.63 42.17 6.27
CA PHE A 120 -36.89 42.25 4.83
C PHE A 120 -38.19 43.01 4.55
N SER A 121 -39.27 42.72 5.31
CA SER A 121 -40.53 43.46 5.22
C SER A 121 -40.37 44.97 5.48
N ASP A 122 -39.65 45.38 6.55
CA ASP A 122 -39.39 46.81 6.81
C ASP A 122 -38.63 47.48 5.64
N ARG A 123 -37.63 46.80 5.07
CA ARG A 123 -36.88 47.32 3.91
C ARG A 123 -37.74 47.39 2.64
N ILE A 124 -38.49 46.34 2.30
CA ILE A 124 -39.38 46.28 1.13
C ILE A 124 -40.45 47.37 1.20
N LEU A 125 -41.11 47.53 2.36
CA LEU A 125 -42.22 48.48 2.51
C LEU A 125 -41.75 49.93 2.49
N HIS A 126 -40.62 50.26 3.14
CA HIS A 126 -40.23 51.65 3.42
C HIS A 126 -38.96 52.17 2.72
N LEU A 127 -38.01 51.32 2.30
CA LEU A 127 -36.75 51.80 1.71
C LEU A 127 -36.91 52.06 0.21
N ARG A 128 -36.43 53.21 -0.26
CA ARG A 128 -36.46 53.64 -1.67
C ARG A 128 -35.14 54.31 -2.04
N GLY A 129 -34.72 54.17 -3.30
CA GLY A 129 -33.81 55.11 -3.94
C GLY A 129 -34.60 56.31 -4.47
N ARG A 130 -33.92 57.43 -4.76
CA ARG A 130 -34.58 58.61 -5.38
C ARG A 130 -35.06 58.33 -6.80
N ASP A 131 -34.29 57.57 -7.57
CA ASP A 131 -34.44 57.44 -9.02
C ASP A 131 -34.97 56.04 -9.39
N GLU A 132 -34.42 54.97 -8.79
CA GLU A 132 -34.84 53.59 -9.03
C GLU A 132 -34.78 52.73 -7.74
N THR A 133 -35.82 51.90 -7.52
CA THR A 133 -35.83 50.87 -6.47
C THR A 133 -36.13 49.49 -7.06
N LEU A 134 -35.19 48.53 -6.91
CA LEU A 134 -35.33 47.16 -7.38
C LEU A 134 -35.57 46.16 -6.24
N LEU A 135 -36.56 45.27 -6.43
CA LEU A 135 -36.80 44.11 -5.56
C LEU A 135 -36.51 42.83 -6.33
N LEU A 136 -35.55 42.02 -5.89
CA LEU A 136 -35.13 40.81 -6.60
C LEU A 136 -35.55 39.57 -5.81
N GLY A 137 -36.08 38.54 -6.47
CA GLY A 137 -36.42 37.30 -5.76
C GLY A 137 -37.20 36.27 -6.59
N ALA A 138 -37.92 35.40 -5.90
CA ALA A 138 -38.72 34.32 -6.48
C ALA A 138 -40.08 34.80 -7.03
N ALA A 139 -40.56 34.14 -8.10
CA ALA A 139 -41.86 34.44 -8.74
C ALA A 139 -43.07 34.36 -7.78
N THR A 140 -42.96 33.53 -6.74
CA THR A 140 -43.96 33.36 -5.67
C THR A 140 -44.31 34.64 -4.91
N MET A 141 -43.46 35.67 -4.96
CA MET A 141 -43.68 36.96 -4.32
C MET A 141 -44.60 37.91 -5.11
N SER A 142 -44.86 37.64 -6.39
CA SER A 142 -45.60 38.56 -7.28
C SER A 142 -46.96 39.00 -6.70
N GLY A 143 -47.77 38.04 -6.23
CA GLY A 143 -49.12 38.31 -5.72
C GLY A 143 -49.17 39.05 -4.37
N ILE A 144 -48.15 38.91 -3.52
CA ILE A 144 -48.08 39.63 -2.24
C ILE A 144 -47.47 41.02 -2.40
N LEU A 145 -46.43 41.16 -3.23
CA LEU A 145 -45.86 42.47 -3.56
C LEU A 145 -46.90 43.37 -4.26
N SER A 146 -47.66 42.84 -5.21
CA SER A 146 -48.76 43.57 -5.89
C SER A 146 -49.85 44.07 -4.93
N ARG A 147 -50.07 43.37 -3.81
CA ARG A 147 -51.08 43.74 -2.80
C ARG A 147 -50.56 44.76 -1.80
N LEU A 148 -49.33 44.58 -1.32
CA LEU A 148 -48.71 45.47 -0.34
C LEU A 148 -48.21 46.78 -0.97
N LEU A 149 -47.79 46.75 -2.23
CA LEU A 149 -47.23 47.89 -2.97
C LEU A 149 -48.04 48.17 -4.26
N PRO A 150 -49.27 48.70 -4.18
CA PRO A 150 -50.03 49.13 -5.36
C PRO A 150 -49.22 50.06 -6.27
N GLY A 151 -49.20 49.76 -7.57
CA GLY A 151 -48.41 50.49 -8.58
C GLY A 151 -46.99 49.94 -8.82
N ILE A 152 -46.58 48.85 -8.15
CA ILE A 152 -45.31 48.17 -8.42
C ILE A 152 -45.26 47.60 -9.84
N THR A 153 -44.15 47.81 -10.55
CA THR A 153 -43.88 47.16 -11.84
C THR A 153 -43.28 45.78 -11.59
N ILE A 154 -43.76 44.72 -12.26
CA ILE A 154 -43.23 43.36 -12.08
C ILE A 154 -42.74 42.80 -13.43
N THR A 155 -41.48 42.35 -13.45
CA THR A 155 -40.82 41.74 -14.61
C THR A 155 -40.34 40.34 -14.24
N THR A 156 -40.83 39.32 -14.94
CA THR A 156 -40.39 37.93 -14.75
C THR A 156 -39.21 37.60 -15.67
N ARG A 157 -38.21 36.83 -15.19
CA ARG A 157 -37.13 36.26 -16.03
C ARG A 157 -37.13 34.73 -15.97
N PRO A 158 -37.09 34.02 -17.12
CA PRO A 158 -36.91 32.58 -17.15
C PRO A 158 -35.48 32.20 -16.76
N ARG A 159 -35.29 30.93 -16.35
CA ARG A 159 -33.98 30.35 -16.07
C ARG A 159 -33.13 30.24 -17.35
N LEU A 160 -31.81 30.35 -17.22
CA LEU A 160 -30.87 30.33 -18.35
C LEU A 160 -30.47 28.93 -18.84
N SER A 161 -30.75 27.88 -18.07
CA SER A 161 -30.51 26.47 -18.41
C SER A 161 -31.58 25.55 -17.82
N HIS A 162 -31.73 24.35 -18.37
CA HIS A 162 -32.68 23.36 -17.88
C HIS A 162 -32.18 22.69 -16.59
N LEU A 163 -33.14 22.16 -15.82
CA LEU A 163 -32.90 21.33 -14.64
C LEU A 163 -33.74 20.07 -14.80
N ALA A 164 -33.11 18.90 -14.82
CA ALA A 164 -33.77 17.62 -15.07
C ALA A 164 -33.59 16.61 -13.93
N TYR A 165 -34.62 15.83 -13.64
CA TYR A 165 -34.59 14.79 -12.62
C TYR A 165 -33.90 13.51 -13.12
N ALA A 166 -32.84 13.11 -12.40
CA ALA A 166 -32.01 11.95 -12.71
C ALA A 166 -32.27 10.73 -11.80
N GLY A 167 -33.41 10.73 -11.08
CA GLY A 167 -33.87 9.61 -10.26
C GLY A 167 -33.06 9.38 -8.97
N SER A 168 -33.12 8.14 -8.47
CA SER A 168 -32.34 7.68 -7.31
C SER A 168 -31.01 7.05 -7.73
N LYS A 169 -29.91 7.48 -7.12
CA LYS A 169 -28.56 6.93 -7.36
C LYS A 169 -27.86 6.65 -6.03
N LYS A 170 -27.29 5.46 -5.87
CA LYS A 170 -26.38 5.16 -4.75
C LYS A 170 -25.18 6.11 -4.77
N ILE A 171 -24.61 6.42 -3.62
CA ILE A 171 -23.45 7.34 -3.48
C ILE A 171 -22.28 6.93 -4.40
N THR A 172 -21.99 5.64 -4.51
CA THR A 172 -20.98 5.08 -5.43
C THR A 172 -21.27 5.32 -6.92
N ARG A 173 -22.49 5.70 -7.31
CA ARG A 173 -22.95 5.95 -8.68
C ARG A 173 -23.37 7.40 -8.93
N LEU A 174 -23.09 8.32 -7.99
CA LEU A 174 -23.24 9.75 -8.24
C LEU A 174 -22.20 10.21 -9.27
N PRO A 175 -22.57 11.08 -10.23
CA PRO A 175 -21.60 11.63 -11.19
C PRO A 175 -20.55 12.50 -10.47
N ARG A 176 -19.43 12.76 -11.14
CA ARG A 176 -18.44 13.73 -10.66
C ARG A 176 -19.06 15.14 -10.63
N ARG A 177 -18.49 16.04 -9.82
CA ARG A 177 -19.07 17.35 -9.45
C ARG A 177 -20.47 17.27 -8.85
N SER A 178 -20.78 16.23 -8.08
CA SER A 178 -22.04 16.14 -7.31
C SER A 178 -21.96 16.90 -5.99
N ALA A 179 -23.03 17.62 -5.65
CA ALA A 179 -23.31 18.11 -4.29
C ALA A 179 -24.37 17.24 -3.62
N VAL A 180 -24.04 16.62 -2.49
CA VAL A 180 -24.96 15.82 -1.67
C VAL A 180 -25.50 16.65 -0.51
N VAL A 181 -26.82 16.65 -0.32
CA VAL A 181 -27.49 17.55 0.63
C VAL A 181 -28.19 16.76 1.75
N ALA A 182 -27.88 17.10 2.99
CA ALA A 182 -28.48 16.56 4.21
C ALA A 182 -28.70 17.66 5.26
N PHE A 183 -29.57 17.44 6.25
CA PHE A 183 -30.10 18.51 7.11
C PHE A 183 -29.68 18.40 8.59
N SER A 184 -28.67 17.58 8.89
CA SER A 184 -27.92 17.62 10.17
C SER A 184 -26.41 17.51 9.92
N ALA A 185 -25.60 17.99 10.87
CA ALA A 185 -24.15 17.90 10.81
C ALA A 185 -23.67 16.44 10.78
N ASP A 186 -24.28 15.56 11.60
CA ASP A 186 -23.94 14.14 11.69
C ASP A 186 -24.13 13.42 10.35
N GLN A 187 -25.20 13.72 9.63
CA GLN A 187 -25.47 13.15 8.30
C GLN A 187 -24.47 13.68 7.27
N VAL A 188 -24.15 14.98 7.29
CA VAL A 188 -23.11 15.55 6.41
C VAL A 188 -21.74 14.90 6.69
N TYR A 189 -21.34 14.75 7.96
CA TYR A 189 -20.09 14.09 8.34
C TYR A 189 -20.08 12.60 7.97
N GLY A 190 -21.18 11.88 8.20
CA GLY A 190 -21.31 10.45 7.85
C GLY A 190 -21.25 10.20 6.34
N ILE A 191 -21.91 11.04 5.55
CA ILE A 191 -21.87 10.98 4.09
C ILE A 191 -20.48 11.38 3.56
N ALA A 192 -19.84 12.41 4.12
CA ALA A 192 -18.50 12.84 3.71
C ALA A 192 -17.43 11.76 4.02
N GLU A 193 -17.50 11.12 5.18
CA GLU A 193 -16.63 9.98 5.52
C GLU A 193 -16.89 8.77 4.61
N LEU A 194 -18.14 8.50 4.24
CA LEU A 194 -18.49 7.44 3.29
C LEU A 194 -17.97 7.73 1.88
N ILE A 195 -18.08 8.97 1.41
CA ILE A 195 -17.54 9.40 0.11
C ILE A 195 -16.01 9.34 0.12
N ARG A 196 -15.34 9.81 1.18
CA ARG A 196 -13.88 9.67 1.34
C ARG A 196 -13.42 8.21 1.17
N ARG A 197 -14.09 7.27 1.84
CA ARG A 197 -13.79 5.82 1.76
C ARG A 197 -14.08 5.18 0.40
N GLN A 198 -14.82 5.82 -0.50
CA GLN A 198 -15.29 5.24 -1.77
C GLN A 198 -14.87 6.03 -3.02
N ARG A 199 -14.40 7.28 -2.86
CA ARG A 199 -14.13 8.26 -3.91
C ARG A 199 -12.98 9.24 -3.56
N GLY A 200 -12.13 8.90 -2.58
CA GLY A 200 -10.95 9.69 -2.20
C GLY A 200 -11.24 10.89 -1.28
N GLY A 201 -12.31 11.65 -1.52
CA GLY A 201 -12.64 12.76 -0.63
C GLY A 201 -13.90 13.54 -0.97
N ALA A 202 -14.35 14.36 -0.02
CA ALA A 202 -15.41 15.35 -0.19
C ALA A 202 -15.14 16.63 0.58
N ALA A 203 -15.52 17.77 0.01
CA ALA A 203 -15.60 19.04 0.72
C ALA A 203 -16.84 19.07 1.63
N VAL A 204 -16.77 19.76 2.77
CA VAL A 204 -17.87 19.87 3.73
C VAL A 204 -18.30 21.33 3.93
N VAL A 205 -19.58 21.61 3.72
CA VAL A 205 -20.17 22.96 3.86
C VAL A 205 -21.41 22.94 4.76
N LEU A 206 -21.25 23.37 6.01
CA LEU A 206 -22.35 23.58 6.95
C LEU A 206 -22.67 25.07 7.09
N GLY A 207 -23.94 25.40 7.34
CA GLY A 207 -24.38 26.77 7.61
C GLY A 207 -23.69 27.44 8.81
N ALA A 208 -23.18 26.64 9.76
CA ALA A 208 -22.47 27.10 10.95
C ALA A 208 -20.98 27.42 10.73
N LEU A 209 -20.34 26.94 9.65
CA LEU A 209 -18.91 27.21 9.39
C LEU A 209 -18.67 28.72 9.21
N SER A 210 -17.52 29.22 9.67
CA SER A 210 -17.12 30.61 9.41
C SER A 210 -17.02 30.88 7.89
N PRO A 211 -17.13 32.15 7.44
CA PRO A 211 -16.95 32.49 6.04
C PRO A 211 -15.62 31.98 5.46
N ARG A 212 -14.54 32.03 6.27
CA ARG A 212 -13.20 31.59 5.89
C ARG A 212 -13.11 30.07 5.70
N THR A 213 -13.49 29.28 6.70
CA THR A 213 -13.51 27.81 6.61
C THR A 213 -14.38 27.34 5.44
N ARG A 214 -15.55 27.98 5.25
CA ARG A 214 -16.49 27.65 4.18
C ARG A 214 -15.91 27.95 2.80
N ASN A 215 -15.32 29.12 2.59
CA ASN A 215 -14.67 29.47 1.32
C ASN A 215 -13.49 28.54 1.01
N ALA A 216 -12.69 28.18 2.01
CA ALA A 216 -11.58 27.25 1.83
C ALA A 216 -12.05 25.81 1.50
N GLN A 217 -13.15 25.33 2.09
CA GLN A 217 -13.76 24.05 1.69
C GLN A 217 -14.38 24.11 0.28
N VAL A 218 -14.96 25.25 -0.12
CA VAL A 218 -15.44 25.46 -1.49
C VAL A 218 -14.29 25.53 -2.50
N ALA A 219 -13.14 26.09 -2.13
CA ALA A 219 -11.95 26.13 -2.98
C ALA A 219 -11.45 24.72 -3.32
N LEU A 220 -11.38 23.79 -2.36
CA LEU A 220 -10.99 22.39 -2.62
C LEU A 220 -11.88 21.72 -3.69
N TYR A 221 -13.20 21.97 -3.64
CA TYR A 221 -14.13 21.45 -4.63
C TYR A 221 -14.00 22.16 -5.99
N GLN A 222 -13.84 23.49 -6.00
CA GLN A 222 -13.71 24.26 -7.25
C GLN A 222 -12.40 23.99 -8.00
N ASN A 223 -11.28 23.85 -7.27
CA ASN A 223 -9.97 23.49 -7.80
C ASN A 223 -9.90 22.05 -8.33
N GLY A 224 -10.91 21.21 -8.04
CA GLY A 224 -10.92 19.80 -8.39
C GLY A 224 -10.07 18.91 -7.49
N ASP A 225 -9.64 19.41 -6.32
CA ASP A 225 -8.99 18.60 -5.28
C ASP A 225 -9.97 17.53 -4.71
N VAL A 226 -11.28 17.78 -4.81
CA VAL A 226 -12.35 16.80 -4.56
C VAL A 226 -13.49 16.95 -5.58
N ASP A 227 -13.98 15.84 -6.15
CA ASP A 227 -15.10 15.85 -7.09
C ASP A 227 -16.49 15.97 -6.42
N TYR A 228 -16.54 15.93 -5.09
CA TYR A 228 -17.77 15.81 -4.31
C TYR A 228 -17.83 16.87 -3.21
N LEU A 229 -19.04 17.40 -3.00
CA LEU A 229 -19.38 18.33 -1.93
C LEU A 229 -20.49 17.71 -1.08
N VAL A 230 -20.41 17.77 0.24
CA VAL A 230 -21.49 17.40 1.15
C VAL A 230 -21.87 18.60 2.01
N ALA A 231 -23.16 18.93 2.06
CA ALA A 231 -23.60 20.19 2.65
C ALA A 231 -25.03 20.18 3.20
N THR A 232 -25.38 21.26 3.91
CA THR A 232 -26.79 21.59 4.21
C THR A 232 -27.39 22.54 3.16
N ASP A 233 -28.66 22.88 3.33
CA ASP A 233 -29.37 23.99 2.68
C ASP A 233 -28.60 25.32 2.59
N ALA A 234 -27.54 25.52 3.37
CA ALA A 234 -26.59 26.62 3.25
C ALA A 234 -25.95 26.75 1.85
N ILE A 235 -25.96 25.72 1.00
CA ILE A 235 -25.56 25.86 -0.43
C ILE A 235 -26.66 26.47 -1.31
N GLY A 236 -27.92 26.37 -0.88
CA GLY A 236 -29.09 26.93 -1.57
C GLY A 236 -29.09 28.46 -1.63
N MET A 237 -28.23 29.13 -0.85
CA MET A 237 -28.06 30.58 -0.88
C MET A 237 -26.59 30.97 -0.67
N GLY A 238 -26.05 31.81 -1.55
CA GLY A 238 -24.84 32.58 -1.27
C GLY A 238 -23.49 31.86 -1.26
N LEU A 239 -23.33 30.84 -2.11
CA LEU A 239 -22.01 30.33 -2.50
C LEU A 239 -21.92 30.19 -4.03
N ASN A 240 -20.76 30.54 -4.58
CA ASN A 240 -20.48 30.44 -6.00
C ASN A 240 -19.97 29.03 -6.38
N LEU A 241 -20.82 28.02 -6.20
CA LEU A 241 -20.55 26.60 -6.48
C LEU A 241 -20.90 26.21 -7.91
N ASP A 242 -19.96 25.62 -8.65
CA ASP A 242 -20.17 25.05 -9.99
C ASP A 242 -20.44 23.55 -9.87
N VAL A 243 -21.70 23.15 -10.06
CA VAL A 243 -22.25 21.84 -9.68
C VAL A 243 -23.07 21.29 -10.84
N ASP A 244 -22.80 20.06 -11.27
CA ASP A 244 -23.51 19.41 -12.37
C ASP A 244 -24.74 18.62 -11.87
N HIS A 245 -24.66 18.13 -10.62
CA HIS A 245 -25.67 17.28 -10.01
C HIS A 245 -25.92 17.60 -8.52
N VAL A 246 -27.19 17.75 -8.12
CA VAL A 246 -27.60 17.88 -6.71
C VAL A 246 -28.35 16.63 -6.27
N ALA A 247 -27.81 15.91 -5.29
CA ALA A 247 -28.40 14.69 -4.74
C ALA A 247 -28.92 14.91 -3.30
N PHE A 248 -30.22 14.78 -3.09
CA PHE A 248 -30.82 14.85 -1.76
C PHE A 248 -30.65 13.52 -1.03
N ALA A 249 -29.96 13.52 0.11
CA ALA A 249 -29.86 12.36 1.00
C ALA A 249 -31.01 12.28 2.02
N GLN A 250 -31.80 13.35 2.13
CA GLN A 250 -32.99 13.49 2.98
C GLN A 250 -33.97 14.50 2.35
N SER A 251 -35.26 14.36 2.58
CA SER A 251 -36.32 15.29 2.14
C SER A 251 -36.94 16.13 3.28
N TRP A 252 -36.46 15.97 4.51
CA TRP A 252 -36.94 16.67 5.70
C TRP A 252 -35.85 17.54 6.34
N LYS A 253 -36.27 18.50 7.19
CA LYS A 253 -35.37 19.24 8.10
C LYS A 253 -36.04 19.55 9.43
N PHE A 254 -35.23 19.83 10.44
CA PHE A 254 -35.69 20.50 11.66
C PHE A 254 -35.76 22.00 11.42
N ASP A 255 -36.90 22.64 11.71
CA ASP A 255 -37.11 24.08 11.49
C ASP A 255 -36.98 24.94 12.77
N GLY A 256 -36.40 24.37 13.83
CA GLY A 256 -36.32 24.98 15.17
C GLY A 256 -37.44 24.52 16.10
N PHE A 257 -38.55 24.02 15.56
CA PHE A 257 -39.71 23.57 16.34
C PHE A 257 -40.07 22.11 16.07
N GLN A 258 -40.01 21.67 14.81
CA GLN A 258 -40.40 20.32 14.40
C GLN A 258 -39.56 19.79 13.24
N HIS A 259 -39.53 18.46 13.08
CA HIS A 259 -39.06 17.83 11.85
C HIS A 259 -40.20 17.83 10.83
N ARG A 260 -40.00 18.49 9.69
CA ARG A 260 -40.98 18.55 8.60
C ARG A 260 -40.35 18.28 7.25
N ALA A 261 -41.16 17.85 6.29
CA ALA A 261 -40.76 17.81 4.89
C ALA A 261 -40.40 19.21 4.37
N LEU A 262 -39.48 19.25 3.41
CA LEU A 262 -39.15 20.43 2.61
C LEU A 262 -40.29 20.70 1.63
N ASN A 263 -40.66 21.97 1.45
CA ASN A 263 -41.61 22.32 0.41
C ASN A 263 -40.93 22.35 -0.98
N PRO A 264 -41.67 22.22 -2.10
CA PRO A 264 -41.07 22.18 -3.43
C PRO A 264 -40.22 23.41 -3.80
N ALA A 265 -40.45 24.59 -3.21
CA ALA A 265 -39.61 25.76 -3.43
C ALA A 265 -38.28 25.71 -2.64
N GLU A 266 -38.28 25.13 -1.43
CA GLU A 266 -37.04 24.82 -0.69
C GLU A 266 -36.19 23.79 -1.46
N LEU A 267 -36.83 22.73 -1.98
CA LEU A 267 -36.17 21.76 -2.87
C LEU A 267 -35.62 22.43 -4.14
N ALA A 268 -36.40 23.26 -4.82
CA ALA A 268 -35.97 23.93 -6.04
C ALA A 268 -34.87 24.98 -5.84
N GLN A 269 -34.82 25.68 -4.70
CA GLN A 269 -33.74 26.62 -4.36
C GLN A 269 -32.39 25.89 -4.18
N ILE A 270 -32.42 24.64 -3.73
CA ILE A 270 -31.24 23.78 -3.54
C ILE A 270 -30.90 23.05 -4.86
N ALA A 271 -31.86 22.40 -5.51
CA ALA A 271 -31.70 21.73 -6.80
C ALA A 271 -31.28 22.72 -7.90
N GLY A 272 -31.77 23.96 -7.84
CA GLY A 272 -31.37 25.09 -8.68
C GLY A 272 -29.96 25.64 -8.42
N ARG A 273 -29.11 24.88 -7.72
CA ARG A 273 -27.64 25.04 -7.69
C ARG A 273 -26.94 24.12 -8.70
N ALA A 274 -27.59 23.06 -9.18
CA ALA A 274 -27.12 22.27 -10.31
C ALA A 274 -27.36 23.02 -11.63
N GLY A 275 -26.37 23.03 -12.52
CA GLY A 275 -26.41 23.73 -13.80
C GLY A 275 -26.20 25.24 -13.65
N ARG A 276 -25.47 25.84 -14.60
CA ARG A 276 -25.00 27.23 -14.52
C ARG A 276 -24.94 27.91 -15.87
N TYR A 277 -25.36 29.18 -15.91
CA TYR A 277 -25.43 29.95 -17.15
C TYR A 277 -26.23 29.15 -18.19
N GLN A 278 -25.60 28.69 -19.27
CA GLN A 278 -26.19 27.83 -20.31
C GLN A 278 -25.99 26.32 -20.08
N ASN A 279 -25.18 25.91 -19.09
CA ASN A 279 -24.99 24.51 -18.74
C ASN A 279 -26.22 23.98 -17.99
N ASP A 280 -26.83 22.92 -18.50
CA ASP A 280 -27.93 22.22 -17.86
C ASP A 280 -27.49 21.53 -16.56
N GLY A 281 -28.43 21.40 -15.63
CA GLY A 281 -28.21 20.77 -14.33
C GLY A 281 -29.07 19.53 -14.15
N THR A 282 -28.65 18.63 -13.27
CA THR A 282 -29.49 17.51 -12.86
C THR A 282 -29.71 17.47 -11.34
N PHE A 283 -30.83 16.92 -10.90
CA PHE A 283 -31.08 16.66 -9.48
C PHE A 283 -31.63 15.25 -9.27
N GLY A 284 -31.46 14.70 -8.06
CA GLY A 284 -31.87 13.34 -7.75
C GLY A 284 -31.87 13.07 -6.25
N VAL A 285 -32.05 11.80 -5.87
CA VAL A 285 -32.00 11.35 -4.48
C VAL A 285 -30.90 10.31 -4.27
N THR A 286 -30.42 10.18 -3.03
CA THR A 286 -29.34 9.24 -2.68
C THR A 286 -29.44 8.71 -1.24
N GLY A 287 -28.55 7.79 -0.87
CA GLY A 287 -28.54 7.16 0.45
C GLY A 287 -29.79 6.30 0.69
N LEU A 288 -30.58 6.68 1.70
CA LEU A 288 -31.85 6.03 2.07
C LEU A 288 -33.08 6.84 1.64
N GLN A 289 -32.90 7.95 0.90
CA GLN A 289 -34.01 8.80 0.47
C GLN A 289 -34.81 8.13 -0.66
N GLU A 290 -36.11 8.00 -0.45
CA GLU A 290 -37.07 7.55 -1.47
C GLU A 290 -37.15 8.56 -2.64
N PRO A 291 -37.40 8.12 -3.88
CA PRO A 291 -37.63 9.00 -5.03
C PRO A 291 -38.73 10.04 -4.76
N PHE A 292 -38.57 11.25 -5.30
CA PHE A 292 -39.63 12.26 -5.24
C PHE A 292 -40.82 11.89 -6.14
N ASP A 293 -42.02 12.24 -5.68
CA ASP A 293 -43.26 12.11 -6.46
C ASP A 293 -43.19 12.91 -7.76
N GLU A 294 -43.86 12.43 -8.82
CA GLU A 294 -43.91 13.12 -10.11
C GLU A 294 -44.44 14.56 -10.00
N GLU A 295 -45.38 14.83 -9.11
CA GLU A 295 -45.92 16.18 -8.87
C GLU A 295 -44.87 17.13 -8.29
N VAL A 296 -43.98 16.62 -7.42
CA VAL A 296 -42.87 17.41 -6.86
C VAL A 296 -41.79 17.63 -7.91
N VAL A 297 -41.45 16.61 -8.70
CA VAL A 297 -40.51 16.71 -9.83
C VAL A 297 -40.98 17.74 -10.84
N LYS A 298 -42.21 17.62 -11.36
CA LYS A 298 -42.78 18.53 -12.37
C LYS A 298 -42.82 19.98 -11.88
N ARG A 299 -43.08 20.22 -10.59
CA ARG A 299 -42.99 21.57 -9.98
C ARG A 299 -41.57 22.11 -9.90
N ILE A 300 -40.58 21.29 -9.56
CA ILE A 300 -39.17 21.71 -9.50
C ILE A 300 -38.66 22.07 -10.90
N GLU A 301 -38.96 21.24 -11.91
CA GLU A 301 -38.54 21.42 -13.30
C GLU A 301 -39.26 22.59 -13.99
N GLY A 302 -40.59 22.68 -13.84
CA GLY A 302 -41.41 23.79 -14.37
C GLY A 302 -41.31 25.09 -13.58
N HIS A 303 -40.64 25.08 -12.42
CA HIS A 303 -40.55 26.20 -11.48
C HIS A 303 -41.91 26.72 -10.95
N GLU A 304 -42.89 25.83 -10.82
CA GLU A 304 -44.25 26.13 -10.36
C GLU A 304 -44.41 25.91 -8.85
N PHE A 305 -44.55 26.99 -8.08
CA PHE A 305 -44.60 26.94 -6.62
C PHE A 305 -45.77 27.75 -6.04
N ALA A 306 -46.22 27.36 -4.84
CA ALA A 306 -47.28 28.07 -4.14
C ALA A 306 -46.88 29.54 -3.86
N PRO A 307 -47.74 30.54 -4.13
CA PRO A 307 -47.42 31.94 -3.91
C PRO A 307 -47.33 32.25 -2.41
N VAL A 308 -46.40 33.14 -2.05
CA VAL A 308 -46.28 33.66 -0.68
C VAL A 308 -47.52 34.48 -0.37
N ARG A 309 -48.23 34.15 0.72
CA ARG A 309 -49.50 34.79 1.09
C ARG A 309 -49.36 35.86 2.19
N THR A 310 -48.34 35.72 3.03
CA THR A 310 -48.12 36.52 4.23
C THR A 310 -46.63 36.76 4.45
N LEU A 311 -46.25 37.97 4.82
CA LEU A 311 -44.88 38.31 5.25
C LEU A 311 -44.83 38.54 6.76
N GLN A 312 -43.72 38.24 7.41
CA GLN A 312 -43.53 38.57 8.82
C GLN A 312 -43.37 40.08 8.97
N TRP A 313 -43.97 40.66 10.01
CA TRP A 313 -43.94 42.09 10.27
C TRP A 313 -43.66 42.36 11.75
N ARG A 314 -42.87 43.41 12.01
CA ARG A 314 -42.60 43.97 13.34
C ARG A 314 -42.62 45.50 13.21
N SER A 315 -43.02 46.20 14.27
CA SER A 315 -43.01 47.66 14.28
C SER A 315 -41.62 48.21 13.97
N ARG A 316 -41.59 49.26 13.15
CA ARG A 316 -40.40 50.09 12.89
C ARG A 316 -40.23 51.17 13.96
N THR A 317 -41.34 51.68 14.52
CA THR A 317 -41.38 52.74 15.52
C THR A 317 -41.39 52.14 16.92
N PHE A 318 -40.23 52.21 17.58
CA PHE A 318 -40.04 51.73 18.95
C PHE A 318 -40.31 52.85 19.96
N ASP A 319 -41.07 52.56 21.03
CA ASP A 319 -41.29 53.50 22.13
C ASP A 319 -40.32 53.22 23.28
N PHE A 320 -39.24 53.98 23.33
CA PHE A 320 -38.22 53.89 24.39
C PHE A 320 -38.60 54.61 25.69
N SER A 321 -39.85 55.09 25.88
CA SER A 321 -40.26 55.78 27.12
C SER A 321 -40.14 54.90 28.37
N SER A 322 -40.38 53.59 28.25
CA SER A 322 -40.12 52.59 29.28
C SER A 322 -39.90 51.21 28.64
N VAL A 323 -39.31 50.26 29.38
CA VAL A 323 -39.17 48.86 28.92
C VAL A 323 -40.54 48.25 28.56
N LYS A 324 -41.60 48.56 29.32
CA LYS A 324 -42.97 48.13 29.03
C LYS A 324 -43.52 48.74 27.73
N SER A 325 -43.25 50.02 27.49
CA SER A 325 -43.61 50.72 26.26
C SER A 325 -42.91 50.11 25.04
N LEU A 326 -41.62 49.80 25.20
CA LEU A 326 -40.80 49.17 24.15
C LEU A 326 -41.38 47.81 23.78
N MET A 327 -41.63 46.94 24.76
CA MET A 327 -42.28 45.63 24.54
C MET A 327 -43.64 45.79 23.83
N GLY A 328 -44.51 46.70 24.30
CA GLY A 328 -45.79 46.98 23.65
C GLY A 328 -45.65 47.48 22.20
N SER A 329 -44.62 48.28 21.91
CA SER A 329 -44.33 48.74 20.55
C SER A 329 -43.78 47.64 19.63
N LEU A 330 -43.05 46.66 20.18
CA LEU A 330 -42.57 45.48 19.46
C LEU A 330 -43.68 44.47 19.18
N GLU A 331 -44.62 44.30 20.12
CA GLU A 331 -45.77 43.38 20.04
C GLU A 331 -46.95 43.90 19.21
N ALA A 332 -46.86 45.15 18.73
CA ALA A 332 -47.88 45.81 17.92
C ALA A 332 -48.29 45.00 16.68
N ILE A 333 -49.49 45.27 16.17
CA ILE A 333 -50.11 44.55 15.04
C ILE A 333 -50.54 45.57 13.99
N MET A 334 -50.29 45.27 12.71
CA MET A 334 -50.79 46.01 11.56
C MET A 334 -51.97 45.23 10.94
N ASP A 335 -53.20 45.75 11.03
CA ASP A 335 -54.41 45.12 10.45
C ASP A 335 -54.42 45.26 8.92
N MET A 336 -53.64 44.41 8.24
CA MET A 336 -53.46 44.44 6.79
C MET A 336 -53.37 43.02 6.20
N GLU A 337 -54.20 42.76 5.18
CA GLU A 337 -54.26 41.46 4.49
C GLU A 337 -52.94 41.14 3.77
N GLY A 338 -52.11 40.29 4.38
CA GLY A 338 -50.81 39.87 3.85
C GLY A 338 -49.62 40.19 4.74
N LEU A 339 -49.82 40.83 5.89
CA LEU A 339 -48.83 40.93 6.96
C LEU A 339 -49.28 40.10 8.15
N THR A 340 -48.35 39.44 8.83
CA THR A 340 -48.58 38.78 10.12
C THR A 340 -47.54 39.25 11.13
N ARG A 341 -47.89 39.31 12.42
CA ARG A 341 -46.91 39.63 13.46
C ARG A 341 -45.84 38.53 13.48
N ALA A 342 -44.56 38.94 13.42
CA ALA A 342 -43.43 38.03 13.54
C ALA A 342 -43.48 37.26 14.87
N LEU A 343 -42.84 36.08 14.90
CA LEU A 343 -42.57 35.40 16.16
C LEU A 343 -41.57 36.22 17.00
N PRO A 344 -41.53 36.06 18.34
CA PRO A 344 -40.52 36.71 19.16
C PRO A 344 -39.11 36.24 18.75
N ALA A 345 -38.39 37.08 18.01
CA ALA A 345 -37.00 36.86 17.65
C ALA A 345 -36.09 36.98 18.90
N THR A 346 -34.84 36.53 18.76
CA THR A 346 -33.86 36.43 19.85
C THR A 346 -33.68 37.74 20.64
N ASP A 347 -33.79 38.90 19.98
CA ASP A 347 -33.73 40.22 20.61
C ASP A 347 -34.93 40.53 21.52
N ALA A 348 -36.14 40.23 21.07
CA ALA A 348 -37.37 40.35 21.83
C ALA A 348 -37.45 39.31 22.97
N GLN A 349 -36.92 38.10 22.76
CA GLN A 349 -36.80 37.09 23.81
C GLN A 349 -35.84 37.55 24.92
N ALA A 350 -34.64 38.02 24.57
CA ALA A 350 -33.68 38.55 25.53
C ALA A 350 -34.26 39.71 26.35
N LEU A 351 -34.95 40.66 25.68
CA LEU A 351 -35.66 41.75 26.36
C LEU A 351 -36.75 41.23 27.33
N ALA A 352 -37.46 40.15 26.98
CA ALA A 352 -38.51 39.55 27.81
C ALA A 352 -37.99 38.69 28.98
N PHE A 353 -36.71 38.30 28.98
CA PHE A 353 -36.01 37.81 30.18
C PHE A 353 -35.51 38.99 31.02
N LEU A 354 -34.79 39.93 30.41
CA LEU A 354 -34.17 41.07 31.09
C LEU A 354 -35.16 42.06 31.72
N SER A 355 -36.40 42.14 31.23
CA SER A 355 -37.47 42.94 31.86
C SER A 355 -37.98 42.39 33.20
N LYS A 356 -37.62 41.14 33.54
CA LYS A 356 -37.95 40.47 34.81
C LYS A 356 -36.85 40.62 35.86
N ASP A 357 -35.59 40.78 35.43
CA ASP A 357 -34.45 41.08 36.30
C ASP A 357 -34.68 42.44 36.98
N GLU A 358 -34.54 42.48 38.30
CA GLU A 358 -34.83 43.67 39.09
C GLU A 358 -33.75 44.75 38.94
N ASP A 359 -32.49 44.37 38.82
CA ASP A 359 -31.36 45.31 38.76
C ASP A 359 -31.20 45.89 37.36
N ILE A 360 -31.45 45.09 36.32
CA ILE A 360 -31.62 45.58 34.95
C ILE A 360 -32.79 46.57 34.90
N ARG A 361 -33.92 46.28 35.57
CA ARG A 361 -35.08 47.20 35.64
C ARG A 361 -34.79 48.49 36.41
N LYS A 362 -33.94 48.47 37.45
CA LYS A 362 -33.44 49.67 38.15
C LYS A 362 -32.52 50.53 37.27
N LEU A 363 -31.71 49.91 36.42
CA LEU A 363 -30.76 50.59 35.51
C LEU A 363 -31.41 51.09 34.21
N ALA A 364 -32.43 50.39 33.69
CA ALA A 364 -33.12 50.70 32.44
C ALA A 364 -34.18 51.82 32.58
N VAL A 365 -33.84 52.90 33.29
CA VAL A 365 -34.71 54.05 33.55
C VAL A 365 -34.41 55.18 32.57
N GLY A 366 -35.46 55.69 31.92
CA GLY A 366 -35.37 56.81 30.97
C GLY A 366 -34.90 56.42 29.56
N ARG A 367 -35.27 57.27 28.59
CA ARG A 367 -35.21 56.96 27.15
C ARG A 367 -33.87 56.40 26.66
N ASN A 368 -32.77 56.97 27.14
CA ASN A 368 -31.43 56.60 26.67
C ASN A 368 -31.01 55.23 27.20
N LYS A 369 -31.33 54.87 28.45
CA LYS A 369 -31.00 53.55 29.02
C LYS A 369 -31.93 52.45 28.48
N VAL A 370 -33.20 52.75 28.20
CA VAL A 370 -34.11 51.81 27.52
C VAL A 370 -33.67 51.56 26.07
N SER A 371 -33.19 52.59 25.35
CA SER A 371 -32.58 52.42 24.02
C SER A 371 -31.31 51.58 24.10
N LEU A 372 -30.41 51.87 25.05
CA LEU A 372 -29.18 51.11 25.25
C LEU A 372 -29.45 49.63 25.58
N LEU A 373 -30.44 49.34 26.42
CA LEU A 373 -30.88 47.96 26.69
C LEU A 373 -31.33 47.25 25.41
N TRP A 374 -32.09 47.93 24.55
CA TRP A 374 -32.52 47.38 23.26
C TRP A 374 -31.35 47.16 22.30
N ASP A 375 -30.40 48.10 22.27
CA ASP A 375 -29.16 47.98 21.51
C ASP A 375 -28.27 46.82 21.99
N CYS A 376 -28.31 46.49 23.29
CA CYS A 376 -27.71 45.26 23.84
C CYS A 376 -28.50 44.01 23.46
N CYS A 377 -29.84 44.03 23.53
CA CYS A 377 -30.70 42.91 23.11
C CYS A 377 -30.53 42.52 21.64
N ALA A 378 -30.08 43.44 20.78
CA ALA A 378 -29.75 43.18 19.38
C ALA A 378 -28.48 42.32 19.16
N LEU A 379 -27.81 41.84 20.22
CA LEU A 379 -26.67 40.92 20.15
C LEU A 379 -27.10 39.56 19.55
N PRO A 380 -26.49 39.11 18.43
CA PRO A 380 -26.82 37.80 17.86
C PRO A 380 -26.34 36.64 18.72
N ASP A 381 -27.18 35.62 18.91
CA ASP A 381 -26.74 34.35 19.49
C ASP A 381 -26.10 33.45 18.43
N TYR A 382 -24.80 33.62 18.22
CA TYR A 382 -24.00 32.72 17.39
C TYR A 382 -23.82 31.33 18.02
N ARG A 383 -24.00 31.18 19.33
CA ARG A 383 -23.72 29.97 20.12
C ARG A 383 -24.91 29.02 20.21
N ARG A 384 -26.14 29.51 19.97
CA ARG A 384 -27.41 28.77 20.07
C ARG A 384 -27.61 28.16 21.47
N ILE A 385 -27.38 28.98 22.48
CA ILE A 385 -27.52 28.61 23.90
C ILE A 385 -28.98 28.78 24.37
N ALA A 386 -29.27 28.39 25.60
CA ALA A 386 -30.60 28.62 26.17
C ALA A 386 -30.90 30.15 26.21
N PRO A 387 -32.10 30.62 25.83
CA PRO A 387 -32.41 32.06 25.78
C PRO A 387 -32.12 32.84 27.06
N ALA A 388 -32.24 32.19 28.23
CA ALA A 388 -31.83 32.77 29.52
C ALA A 388 -30.32 33.01 29.60
N GLN A 389 -29.50 32.05 29.16
CA GLN A 389 -28.02 32.19 29.16
C GLN A 389 -27.53 33.24 28.16
N HIS A 390 -28.26 33.47 27.07
CA HIS A 390 -27.98 34.60 26.16
C HIS A 390 -28.38 35.93 26.80
N ALA A 391 -29.53 35.97 27.48
CA ALA A 391 -29.96 37.11 28.26
C ALA A 391 -28.97 37.46 29.39
N ASP A 392 -28.35 36.49 30.06
CA ASP A 392 -27.33 36.72 31.10
C ASP A 392 -26.11 37.48 30.54
N ILE A 393 -25.64 37.13 29.34
CA ILE A 393 -24.53 37.80 28.65
C ILE A 393 -24.93 39.23 28.27
N ILE A 394 -26.12 39.40 27.69
CA ILE A 394 -26.66 40.72 27.32
C ILE A 394 -26.86 41.60 28.56
N GLY A 395 -27.32 41.02 29.67
CA GLY A 395 -27.51 41.70 30.95
C GLY A 395 -26.19 42.18 31.54
N GLN A 396 -25.13 41.38 31.44
CA GLN A 396 -23.79 41.81 31.84
C GLN A 396 -23.29 42.99 30.99
N LEU A 397 -23.32 42.86 29.66
CA LEU A 397 -22.94 43.94 28.74
C LEU A 397 -23.74 45.23 29.00
N PHE A 398 -25.05 45.11 29.24
CA PHE A 398 -25.89 46.25 29.60
C PHE A 398 -25.52 46.85 30.96
N ARG A 399 -25.21 46.06 32.00
CA ARG A 399 -24.75 46.61 33.29
C ARG A 399 -23.46 47.42 33.12
N ASP A 400 -22.48 46.88 32.42
CA ASP A 400 -21.19 47.54 32.22
C ASP A 400 -21.35 48.84 31.41
N LEU A 401 -22.07 48.79 30.27
CA LEU A 401 -22.41 49.97 29.46
C LEU A 401 -23.32 50.97 30.19
N ALA A 402 -24.15 50.51 31.14
CA ALA A 402 -25.03 51.38 31.92
C ALA A 402 -24.31 52.08 33.08
N VAL A 403 -23.28 51.48 33.67
CA VAL A 403 -22.54 52.03 34.82
C VAL A 403 -21.22 52.70 34.39
N ASN A 404 -20.39 52.00 33.62
CA ASN A 404 -19.04 52.43 33.24
C ASN A 404 -19.03 53.20 31.90
N GLY A 405 -20.06 53.02 31.06
CA GLY A 405 -20.13 53.58 29.71
C GLY A 405 -19.37 52.77 28.65
N HIS A 406 -18.61 51.76 29.06
CA HIS A 406 -17.96 50.76 28.21
C HIS A 406 -18.13 49.36 28.84
N VAL A 407 -17.97 48.30 28.04
CA VAL A 407 -17.87 46.92 28.55
C VAL A 407 -16.59 46.77 29.38
N ASP A 408 -16.62 45.93 30.43
CA ASP A 408 -15.43 45.59 31.19
C ASP A 408 -14.39 44.84 30.33
N GLU A 409 -13.16 45.35 30.34
CA GLU A 409 -12.04 44.85 29.54
C GLU A 409 -11.46 43.56 30.13
N ASP A 410 -11.51 43.37 31.46
CA ASP A 410 -11.11 42.11 32.10
C ASP A 410 -12.14 41.01 31.82
N TYR A 411 -13.44 41.34 31.86
CA TYR A 411 -14.50 40.43 31.41
C TYR A 411 -14.32 40.04 29.92
N MET A 412 -14.13 41.01 29.02
CA MET A 412 -13.92 40.72 27.60
C MET A 412 -12.65 39.89 27.36
N SER A 413 -11.53 40.26 27.97
CA SER A 413 -10.26 39.51 27.94
C SER A 413 -10.45 38.06 28.41
N GLY A 414 -11.13 37.86 29.54
CA GLY A 414 -11.44 36.55 30.08
C GLY A 414 -12.33 35.69 29.16
N GLN A 415 -13.20 36.29 28.35
CA GLN A 415 -14.05 35.57 27.40
C GLN A 415 -13.34 35.27 26.07
N VAL A 416 -12.50 36.19 25.59
CA VAL A 416 -11.67 36.03 24.39
C VAL A 416 -10.59 34.96 24.61
N ARG A 417 -9.88 35.01 25.75
CA ARG A 417 -8.85 34.03 26.14
C ARG A 417 -9.39 32.60 26.31
N ARG A 418 -10.67 32.42 26.61
CA ARG A 418 -11.33 31.10 26.64
C ARG A 418 -11.58 30.54 25.23
N ALA A 419 -11.72 31.40 24.22
CA ALA A 419 -11.94 31.00 22.84
C ALA A 419 -10.63 30.77 22.06
N ASP A 420 -9.54 31.49 22.39
CA ASP A 420 -8.25 31.35 21.69
C ASP A 420 -7.48 30.05 22.05
N ARG A 421 -8.00 28.94 21.53
CA ARG A 421 -7.43 27.60 21.66
C ARG A 421 -7.71 26.78 20.40
N THR A 422 -6.68 26.23 19.77
CA THR A 422 -6.76 25.43 18.53
C THR A 422 -6.76 23.92 18.74
N ASP A 423 -6.68 23.46 19.99
CA ASP A 423 -6.82 22.05 20.38
C ASP A 423 -8.26 21.52 20.27
N GLY A 424 -8.44 20.21 20.28
CA GLY A 424 -9.75 19.55 20.22
C GLY A 424 -10.17 19.10 18.81
N ASP A 425 -11.47 18.87 18.66
CA ASP A 425 -12.11 18.34 17.45
C ASP A 425 -12.88 19.43 16.66
N ILE A 426 -13.57 19.00 15.61
CA ILE A 426 -14.33 19.86 14.69
C ILE A 426 -15.42 20.64 15.42
N ASP A 427 -16.11 20.01 16.36
CA ASP A 427 -17.27 20.59 17.03
C ASP A 427 -16.83 21.49 18.22
N THR A 428 -15.73 21.13 18.91
CA THR A 428 -15.02 22.02 19.86
C THR A 428 -14.55 23.31 19.19
N LEU A 429 -13.90 23.22 18.02
CA LEU A 429 -13.45 24.38 17.27
C LEU A 429 -14.63 25.22 16.75
N SER A 430 -15.69 24.57 16.26
CA SER A 430 -16.91 25.26 15.82
C SER A 430 -17.59 26.03 16.96
N ALA A 431 -17.63 25.47 18.17
CA ALA A 431 -18.14 26.13 19.37
C ALA A 431 -17.27 27.34 19.80
N ARG A 432 -15.94 27.24 19.69
CA ARG A 432 -15.03 28.37 19.95
C ARG A 432 -15.17 29.48 18.90
N ILE A 433 -15.37 29.14 17.62
CA ILE A 433 -15.70 30.10 16.55
C ILE A 433 -17.03 30.80 16.83
N ALA A 434 -18.06 30.06 17.24
CA ALA A 434 -19.33 30.65 17.65
C ALA A 434 -19.18 31.61 18.85
N GLN A 435 -18.33 31.27 19.82
CA GLN A 435 -18.03 32.13 20.96
C GLN A 435 -17.28 33.40 20.55
N ILE A 436 -16.19 33.31 19.77
CA ILE A 436 -15.41 34.51 19.41
C ILE A 436 -16.23 35.48 18.56
N ARG A 437 -17.12 35.00 17.67
CA ARG A 437 -17.97 35.86 16.83
C ARG A 437 -18.92 36.77 17.60
N THR A 438 -19.38 36.36 18.79
CA THR A 438 -20.10 37.25 19.71
C THR A 438 -19.23 38.46 20.12
N TRP A 439 -17.95 38.23 20.40
CA TRP A 439 -16.99 39.27 20.78
C TRP A 439 -16.50 40.08 19.58
N THR A 440 -16.36 39.48 18.39
CA THR A 440 -16.12 40.20 17.13
C THR A 440 -17.26 41.17 16.83
N TYR A 441 -18.53 40.76 17.01
CA TYR A 441 -19.69 41.65 16.89
C TYR A 441 -19.66 42.79 17.92
N VAL A 442 -19.42 42.48 19.20
CA VAL A 442 -19.25 43.49 20.28
C VAL A 442 -18.15 44.50 19.95
N SER A 443 -17.00 44.06 19.44
CA SER A 443 -15.88 44.94 19.10
C SER A 443 -16.19 45.95 17.97
N HIS A 444 -17.12 45.63 17.08
CA HIS A 444 -17.59 46.51 16.02
C HIS A 444 -18.76 47.44 16.45
N ARG A 445 -19.25 47.36 17.70
CA ARG A 445 -20.27 48.28 18.22
C ARG A 445 -19.63 49.61 18.64
N LEU A 446 -20.04 50.69 17.98
CA LEU A 446 -19.52 52.04 18.21
C LEU A 446 -19.76 52.50 19.65
N GLY A 447 -18.69 52.92 20.33
CA GLY A 447 -18.74 53.45 21.69
C GLY A 447 -18.97 52.41 22.79
N TRP A 448 -18.85 51.10 22.51
CA TRP A 448 -18.99 50.05 23.53
C TRP A 448 -17.68 49.67 24.23
N LEU A 449 -16.52 49.92 23.60
CA LEU A 449 -15.19 49.60 24.12
C LEU A 449 -14.31 50.86 24.15
N ARG A 450 -13.29 50.88 25.02
CA ARG A 450 -12.35 52.00 25.14
C ARG A 450 -11.35 52.00 23.98
N ASP A 451 -10.74 50.84 23.71
CA ASP A 451 -9.97 50.59 22.48
C ASP A 451 -10.72 49.60 21.56
N PRO A 452 -11.63 50.06 20.69
CA PRO A 452 -12.31 49.19 19.76
C PRO A 452 -11.40 48.68 18.63
N VAL A 453 -10.23 49.28 18.39
CA VAL A 453 -9.34 48.88 17.29
C VAL A 453 -8.56 47.63 17.70
N HIS A 454 -7.92 47.66 18.88
CA HIS A 454 -7.24 46.50 19.46
C HIS A 454 -8.15 45.27 19.52
N TRP A 455 -9.37 45.43 20.05
CA TRP A 455 -10.31 44.32 20.19
C TRP A 455 -10.87 43.81 18.84
N GLN A 456 -11.01 44.66 17.82
CA GLN A 456 -11.43 44.22 16.47
C GLN A 456 -10.34 43.37 15.80
N ASP A 457 -9.08 43.78 15.87
CA ASP A 457 -8.00 43.03 15.23
C ASP A 457 -7.67 41.75 16.01
N GLU A 458 -7.71 41.75 17.34
CA GLU A 458 -7.47 40.55 18.14
C GLU A 458 -8.58 39.51 17.99
N THR A 459 -9.87 39.91 18.06
CA THR A 459 -10.98 38.95 17.86
C THR A 459 -10.99 38.39 16.44
N ARG A 460 -10.64 39.19 15.41
CA ARG A 460 -10.44 38.72 14.03
C ARG A 460 -9.27 37.75 13.92
N ARG A 461 -8.11 38.07 14.52
CA ARG A 461 -6.91 37.20 14.53
C ARG A 461 -7.19 35.83 15.14
N ILE A 462 -8.09 35.77 16.13
CA ILE A 462 -8.53 34.52 16.76
C ILE A 462 -9.57 33.80 15.87
N GLU A 463 -10.58 34.49 15.33
CA GLU A 463 -11.55 33.86 14.41
C GLU A 463 -10.86 33.24 13.17
N ASP A 464 -9.89 33.93 12.59
CA ASP A 464 -9.09 33.42 11.46
C ASP A 464 -8.30 32.15 11.85
N ARG A 465 -7.57 32.20 12.97
CA ARG A 465 -6.74 31.08 13.46
C ARG A 465 -7.58 29.83 13.78
N LEU A 466 -8.74 30.01 14.41
CA LEU A 466 -9.70 28.94 14.66
C LEU A 466 -10.32 28.41 13.37
N SER A 467 -10.62 29.28 12.40
CA SER A 467 -11.18 28.92 11.11
C SER A 467 -10.24 28.08 10.25
N ASP A 468 -8.94 28.40 10.28
CA ASP A 468 -7.91 27.64 9.56
C ASP A 468 -7.64 26.30 10.25
N ALA A 469 -7.59 26.26 11.58
CA ALA A 469 -7.52 25.01 12.34
C ALA A 469 -8.73 24.10 12.04
N LEU A 470 -9.95 24.66 11.99
CA LEU A 470 -11.16 23.93 11.63
C LEU A 470 -11.12 23.42 10.19
N HIS A 471 -10.66 24.24 9.23
CA HIS A 471 -10.47 23.81 7.84
C HIS A 471 -9.46 22.67 7.74
N GLU A 472 -8.36 22.72 8.49
CA GLU A 472 -7.35 21.66 8.51
C GLU A 472 -7.91 20.35 9.10
N ARG A 473 -8.69 20.42 10.18
CA ARG A 473 -9.37 19.25 10.79
C ARG A 473 -10.41 18.63 9.85
N LEU A 474 -11.24 19.46 9.19
CA LEU A 474 -12.19 19.00 8.18
C LEU A 474 -11.47 18.30 7.02
N THR A 475 -10.40 18.91 6.50
CA THR A 475 -9.62 18.35 5.38
C THR A 475 -8.95 17.03 5.79
N LYS A 476 -8.30 16.96 6.96
CA LYS A 476 -7.70 15.72 7.50
C LYS A 476 -8.71 14.60 7.72
N ARG A 477 -9.99 14.92 7.98
CA ARG A 477 -11.06 13.93 8.21
C ARG A 477 -11.77 13.50 6.94
N PHE A 478 -11.98 14.38 5.97
CA PHE A 478 -12.87 14.16 4.82
C PHE A 478 -12.19 14.16 3.44
N VAL A 479 -10.88 14.39 3.37
CA VAL A 479 -10.09 14.34 2.13
C VAL A 479 -8.86 13.47 2.30
N ASP A 480 -8.74 12.38 1.54
CA ASP A 480 -7.45 11.72 1.36
C ASP A 480 -6.60 12.51 0.37
N ARG A 481 -5.65 13.30 0.89
CA ARG A 481 -4.74 14.11 0.10
C ARG A 481 -3.91 13.29 -0.89
N ARG A 482 -3.65 12.00 -0.65
CA ARG A 482 -2.91 11.13 -1.59
C ARG A 482 -3.77 10.88 -2.83
N THR A 483 -4.96 10.33 -2.64
CA THR A 483 -5.91 10.04 -3.73
C THR A 483 -6.31 11.31 -4.47
N SER A 484 -6.56 12.42 -3.77
CA SER A 484 -6.87 13.73 -4.38
C SER A 484 -5.77 14.23 -5.32
N VAL A 485 -4.51 14.25 -4.89
CA VAL A 485 -3.39 14.76 -5.72
C VAL A 485 -3.10 13.81 -6.89
N LEU A 486 -3.14 12.50 -6.66
CA LEU A 486 -2.99 11.48 -7.70
C LEU A 486 -4.08 11.62 -8.78
N MET A 487 -5.34 11.74 -8.35
CA MET A 487 -6.47 12.01 -9.23
C MET A 487 -6.31 13.31 -10.03
N ARG A 488 -5.76 14.37 -9.45
CA ARG A 488 -5.54 15.64 -10.15
C ARG A 488 -4.51 15.48 -11.27
N ARG A 489 -3.34 14.89 -10.99
CA ARG A 489 -2.27 14.70 -11.98
C ARG A 489 -2.68 13.75 -13.11
N LEU A 490 -3.43 12.68 -12.81
CA LEU A 490 -4.05 11.80 -13.81
C LEU A 490 -5.01 12.52 -14.79
N ARG A 491 -5.55 13.70 -14.42
CA ARG A 491 -6.43 14.51 -15.28
C ARG A 491 -5.68 15.60 -16.05
N GLU A 492 -4.55 16.05 -15.54
CA GLU A 492 -3.71 17.09 -16.14
C GLU A 492 -2.97 16.60 -17.40
N ASN A 493 -3.08 15.31 -17.75
CA ASN A 493 -2.38 14.64 -18.86
C ASN A 493 -0.84 14.81 -18.82
N ALA A 494 -0.29 15.14 -17.65
CA ALA A 494 1.14 14.98 -17.39
C ALA A 494 1.49 13.50 -17.59
N MET A 495 2.54 13.22 -18.38
CA MET A 495 3.05 11.87 -18.48
C MET A 495 3.55 11.44 -17.10
N LEU A 496 2.96 10.39 -16.55
CA LEU A 496 3.43 9.77 -15.32
C LEU A 496 4.77 9.07 -15.62
N GLU A 497 5.86 9.79 -15.39
CA GLU A 497 7.21 9.24 -15.52
C GLU A 497 7.43 8.18 -14.44
N ALA A 498 7.81 6.98 -14.87
CA ALA A 498 8.12 5.87 -14.00
C ALA A 498 9.64 5.75 -13.82
N GLU A 499 10.12 6.00 -12.61
CA GLU A 499 11.52 5.85 -12.25
C GLU A 499 11.77 4.42 -11.80
N ILE A 500 12.65 3.71 -12.51
CA ILE A 500 13.06 2.34 -12.17
C ILE A 500 14.40 2.43 -11.42
N GLY A 501 14.36 2.12 -10.12
CA GLY A 501 15.54 2.15 -9.25
C GLY A 501 16.56 1.08 -9.60
N SER A 502 17.80 1.27 -9.16
CA SER A 502 18.92 0.35 -9.45
C SER A 502 18.73 -1.06 -8.88
N ALA A 503 17.88 -1.22 -7.86
CA ALA A 503 17.46 -2.52 -7.31
C ALA A 503 16.26 -3.16 -8.06
N GLY A 504 15.81 -2.57 -9.17
CA GLY A 504 14.66 -3.04 -9.94
C GLY A 504 13.30 -2.65 -9.36
N GLU A 505 13.23 -1.81 -8.32
CA GLU A 505 11.96 -1.22 -7.89
C GLU A 505 11.39 -0.30 -8.98
N VAL A 506 10.12 -0.49 -9.33
CA VAL A 506 9.42 0.37 -10.30
C VAL A 506 8.58 1.34 -9.53
N THR A 507 8.95 2.62 -9.55
CA THR A 507 8.19 3.70 -8.92
C THR A 507 7.53 4.58 -9.96
N VAL A 508 6.44 5.23 -9.60
CA VAL A 508 5.93 6.42 -10.31
C VAL A 508 5.76 7.50 -9.27
N GLU A 509 6.35 8.68 -9.50
CA GLU A 509 6.23 9.84 -8.61
C GLU A 509 6.49 9.48 -7.12
N GLY A 510 7.57 8.72 -6.88
CA GLY A 510 7.99 8.27 -5.55
C GLY A 510 7.15 7.16 -4.91
N HIS A 511 6.23 6.53 -5.65
CA HIS A 511 5.39 5.42 -5.15
C HIS A 511 5.77 4.11 -5.84
N THR A 512 6.25 3.12 -5.08
CA THR A 512 6.59 1.77 -5.59
C THR A 512 5.33 1.02 -6.03
N ILE A 513 5.31 0.56 -7.28
CA ILE A 513 4.22 -0.22 -7.90
C ILE A 513 4.55 -1.72 -7.88
N GLY A 514 5.84 -2.09 -7.87
CA GLY A 514 6.30 -3.48 -7.89
C GLY A 514 7.80 -3.59 -8.14
N THR A 515 8.29 -4.82 -8.35
CA THR A 515 9.71 -5.12 -8.65
C THR A 515 9.90 -5.72 -10.05
N LEU A 516 11.03 -5.40 -10.67
CA LEU A 516 11.41 -5.79 -12.03
C LEU A 516 12.63 -6.71 -12.01
N ASN A 517 12.36 -8.00 -11.82
CA ASN A 517 13.37 -9.05 -11.70
C ASN A 517 13.65 -9.66 -13.09
N GLY A 518 14.86 -9.44 -13.61
CA GLY A 518 15.28 -9.87 -14.94
C GLY A 518 14.39 -9.24 -16.03
N PHE A 519 13.53 -10.06 -16.63
CA PHE A 519 12.55 -9.68 -17.65
C PHE A 519 11.08 -9.81 -17.19
N ARG A 520 10.83 -9.91 -15.87
CA ARG A 520 9.49 -10.02 -15.27
C ARG A 520 9.19 -8.90 -14.28
N PHE A 521 8.00 -8.32 -14.38
CA PHE A 521 7.45 -7.36 -13.44
C PHE A 521 6.46 -8.01 -12.47
N THR A 522 6.69 -7.84 -11.16
CA THR A 522 5.78 -8.30 -10.10
C THR A 522 5.15 -7.10 -9.42
N ALA A 523 3.88 -6.82 -9.72
CA ALA A 523 3.12 -5.74 -9.09
C ALA A 523 2.79 -6.05 -7.61
N ASP A 524 2.89 -5.04 -6.75
CA ASP A 524 2.49 -5.15 -5.34
C ASP A 524 0.96 -5.21 -5.20
N ARG A 525 0.48 -5.97 -4.21
CA ARG A 525 -0.94 -6.27 -3.98
C ARG A 525 -1.71 -5.15 -3.28
N ALA A 526 -1.06 -4.06 -2.92
CA ALA A 526 -1.69 -2.93 -2.23
C ALA A 526 -2.71 -2.13 -3.08
N ALA A 527 -2.74 -2.32 -4.40
CA ALA A 527 -3.53 -1.51 -5.34
C ALA A 527 -4.58 -2.33 -6.13
N GLU A 528 -5.80 -2.42 -5.59
CA GLU A 528 -6.99 -2.91 -6.31
C GLU A 528 -8.01 -1.78 -6.53
N GLY A 529 -8.40 -1.53 -7.79
CA GLY A 529 -9.40 -0.51 -8.17
C GLY A 529 -9.28 -0.09 -9.64
N GLU A 530 -10.15 0.83 -10.09
CA GLU A 530 -10.02 1.45 -11.43
C GLU A 530 -8.70 2.23 -11.55
N GLU A 531 -8.26 2.86 -10.46
CA GLU A 531 -7.00 3.62 -10.34
C GLU A 531 -5.77 2.75 -10.65
N ALA A 532 -5.76 1.50 -10.15
CA ALA A 532 -4.68 0.54 -10.41
C ALA A 532 -4.54 0.18 -11.90
N LYS A 533 -5.63 0.26 -12.69
CA LYS A 533 -5.58 0.02 -14.14
C LYS A 533 -4.91 1.16 -14.89
N ALA A 534 -5.15 2.42 -14.47
CA ALA A 534 -4.50 3.58 -15.06
C ALA A 534 -2.98 3.60 -14.75
N ILE A 535 -2.62 3.35 -13.49
CA ILE A 535 -1.22 3.26 -13.05
C ILE A 535 -0.47 2.14 -13.77
N ARG A 536 -1.09 0.97 -13.90
CA ARG A 536 -0.50 -0.17 -14.62
C ARG A 536 -0.24 0.14 -16.10
N SER A 537 -1.17 0.84 -16.76
CA SER A 537 -0.99 1.22 -18.18
C SER A 537 0.05 2.33 -18.41
N ALA A 538 0.33 3.16 -17.39
CA ALA A 538 1.50 4.04 -17.41
C ALA A 538 2.81 3.24 -17.25
N ALA A 539 2.87 2.34 -16.26
CA ALA A 539 4.03 1.47 -16.03
C ALA A 539 4.35 0.56 -17.23
N GLU A 540 3.34 -0.03 -17.89
CA GLU A 540 3.47 -0.86 -19.09
C GLU A 540 4.31 -0.20 -20.20
N LYS A 541 4.19 1.11 -20.39
CA LYS A 541 4.96 1.86 -21.40
C LYS A 541 6.41 2.08 -21.01
N ALA A 542 6.68 2.38 -19.74
CA ALA A 542 8.04 2.56 -19.24
C ALA A 542 8.81 1.22 -19.18
N LEU A 543 8.12 0.16 -18.77
CA LEU A 543 8.64 -1.22 -18.74
C LEU A 543 9.11 -1.68 -20.12
N ALA A 544 8.37 -1.37 -21.19
CA ALA A 544 8.75 -1.75 -22.55
C ALA A 544 10.14 -1.18 -22.96
N ALA A 545 10.42 0.09 -22.64
CA ALA A 545 11.69 0.73 -22.97
C ALA A 545 12.86 0.20 -22.12
N GLU A 546 12.64 -0.07 -20.83
CA GLU A 546 13.66 -0.69 -19.98
C GLU A 546 13.90 -2.17 -20.35
N PHE A 547 12.88 -2.92 -20.78
CA PHE A 547 13.06 -4.29 -21.29
C PHE A 547 13.91 -4.34 -22.56
N GLU A 548 13.75 -3.39 -23.49
CA GLU A 548 14.60 -3.29 -24.69
C GLU A 548 16.06 -3.04 -24.29
N LYS A 549 16.30 -2.03 -23.44
CA LYS A 549 17.63 -1.70 -22.89
C LYS A 549 18.27 -2.86 -22.10
N ARG A 550 17.50 -3.58 -21.28
CA ARG A 550 17.95 -4.79 -20.59
C ARG A 550 18.26 -5.94 -21.55
N ALA A 551 17.47 -6.13 -22.61
CA ALA A 551 17.70 -7.16 -23.61
C ALA A 551 18.99 -6.90 -24.41
N GLU A 552 19.29 -5.64 -24.74
CA GLU A 552 20.56 -5.26 -25.35
C GLU A 552 21.74 -5.55 -24.42
N HIS A 553 21.69 -5.07 -23.17
CA HIS A 553 22.76 -5.31 -22.19
C HIS A 553 22.98 -6.80 -21.90
N PHE A 554 21.90 -7.57 -21.71
CA PHE A 554 21.98 -9.02 -21.57
C PHE A 554 22.64 -9.67 -22.80
N SER A 555 22.28 -9.25 -24.02
CA SER A 555 22.82 -9.83 -25.25
C SER A 555 24.34 -9.63 -25.41
N THR A 556 24.91 -8.63 -24.74
CA THR A 556 26.36 -8.35 -24.70
C THR A 556 27.05 -8.80 -23.42
N ALA A 557 26.30 -9.19 -22.37
CA ALA A 557 26.84 -9.53 -21.05
C ALA A 557 27.89 -10.66 -21.11
N PRO A 558 29.00 -10.57 -20.34
CA PRO A 558 30.02 -11.61 -20.27
C PRO A 558 29.49 -12.91 -19.61
N ASN A 559 30.21 -14.01 -19.79
CA ASN A 559 29.81 -15.31 -19.21
C ASN A 559 29.86 -15.37 -17.68
N ASN A 560 30.59 -14.45 -17.03
CA ASN A 560 30.72 -14.42 -15.57
C ASN A 560 29.48 -13.86 -14.87
N ASP A 561 28.68 -13.04 -15.57
CA ASP A 561 27.45 -12.43 -15.04
C ASP A 561 26.26 -13.40 -15.09
N LEU A 562 26.47 -14.58 -15.69
CA LEU A 562 25.46 -15.61 -15.93
C LEU A 562 25.79 -16.87 -15.10
N ALA A 563 24.76 -17.49 -14.55
CA ALA A 563 24.85 -18.77 -13.84
C ALA A 563 23.61 -19.64 -14.10
N VAL A 564 23.76 -20.97 -14.08
CA VAL A 564 22.63 -21.91 -13.97
C VAL A 564 22.61 -22.46 -12.55
N GLY A 565 21.48 -22.34 -11.85
CA GLY A 565 21.29 -22.95 -10.53
C GLY A 565 21.00 -24.45 -10.62
N SER A 566 21.07 -25.15 -9.47
CA SER A 566 20.70 -26.58 -9.39
C SER A 566 19.27 -26.84 -9.86
N ASP A 567 18.39 -25.87 -9.59
CA ASP A 567 16.98 -25.78 -9.99
C ASP A 567 16.73 -25.70 -11.52
N GLY A 568 17.79 -25.60 -12.33
CA GLY A 568 17.68 -25.41 -13.78
C GLY A 568 17.17 -24.01 -14.16
N VAL A 569 17.27 -23.01 -13.27
CA VAL A 569 16.98 -21.62 -13.59
C VAL A 569 18.28 -20.87 -13.87
N MET A 570 18.37 -20.30 -15.06
CA MET A 570 19.47 -19.43 -15.48
C MET A 570 19.22 -18.01 -14.95
N ARG A 571 20.24 -17.46 -14.31
CA ARG A 571 20.23 -16.16 -13.64
C ARG A 571 21.26 -15.22 -14.26
N TRP A 572 20.97 -13.93 -14.26
CA TRP A 572 21.84 -12.84 -14.69
C TRP A 572 21.99 -11.83 -13.56
N VAL A 573 23.22 -11.64 -13.05
CA VAL A 573 23.51 -10.83 -11.84
C VAL A 573 22.61 -11.21 -10.64
N GLY A 574 22.25 -12.49 -10.55
CA GLY A 574 21.34 -13.06 -9.54
C GLY A 574 19.86 -13.16 -9.96
N ASP A 575 19.39 -12.31 -10.87
CA ASP A 575 17.99 -12.24 -11.29
C ASP A 575 17.61 -13.39 -12.26
N PRO A 576 16.44 -14.06 -12.10
CA PRO A 576 16.03 -15.15 -12.98
C PRO A 576 15.62 -14.63 -14.37
N VAL A 577 16.20 -15.21 -15.43
CA VAL A 577 15.98 -14.76 -16.83
C VAL A 577 15.55 -15.88 -17.78
N ALA A 578 15.88 -17.14 -17.49
CA ALA A 578 15.41 -18.29 -18.27
C ALA A 578 15.34 -19.57 -17.41
N THR A 579 14.62 -20.58 -17.89
CA THR A 579 14.63 -21.93 -17.31
C THR A 579 14.96 -22.98 -18.37
N LEU A 580 15.65 -24.04 -17.95
CA LEU A 580 15.97 -25.20 -18.76
C LEU A 580 14.78 -26.19 -18.72
N THR A 581 14.46 -26.75 -19.89
CA THR A 581 13.39 -27.71 -20.10
C THR A 581 13.89 -28.89 -20.95
N SER A 582 13.22 -30.04 -20.85
CA SER A 582 13.65 -31.27 -21.53
C SER A 582 13.78 -31.06 -23.05
N GLY A 583 14.89 -31.56 -23.60
CA GLY A 583 15.25 -31.40 -25.00
C GLY A 583 15.19 -32.72 -25.78
N GLU A 584 15.95 -32.78 -26.88
CA GLU A 584 16.08 -34.01 -27.67
C GLU A 584 17.18 -34.96 -27.14
N ASP A 585 17.99 -34.46 -26.20
CA ASP A 585 19.13 -35.14 -25.58
C ASP A 585 19.47 -34.46 -24.26
N VAL A 586 20.07 -35.18 -23.30
CA VAL A 586 20.40 -34.66 -21.96
C VAL A 586 21.38 -33.49 -22.04
N LEU A 587 22.32 -33.53 -23.00
CA LEU A 587 23.27 -32.43 -23.24
C LEU A 587 22.76 -31.36 -24.21
N ALA A 588 21.48 -31.41 -24.61
CA ALA A 588 20.84 -30.43 -25.48
C ALA A 588 19.48 -29.94 -24.90
N PRO A 589 19.47 -29.34 -23.69
CA PRO A 589 18.25 -28.82 -23.07
C PRO A 589 17.65 -27.69 -23.90
N ARG A 590 16.31 -27.57 -23.87
CA ARG A 590 15.59 -26.44 -24.46
C ARG A 590 15.50 -25.30 -23.45
N ILE A 591 15.75 -24.07 -23.88
CA ILE A 591 15.73 -22.88 -23.00
C ILE A 591 14.45 -22.10 -23.23
N VAL A 592 13.78 -21.73 -22.14
CA VAL A 592 12.56 -20.90 -22.14
C VAL A 592 12.85 -19.62 -21.35
N ILE A 593 12.77 -18.46 -22.02
CA ILE A 593 12.95 -17.15 -21.38
C ILE A 593 11.81 -16.87 -20.40
N LEU A 594 12.16 -16.40 -19.21
CA LEU A 594 11.24 -15.97 -18.16
C LEU A 594 11.00 -14.46 -18.31
N ALA A 595 10.12 -14.10 -19.24
CA ALA A 595 9.75 -12.72 -19.53
C ALA A 595 8.22 -12.54 -19.62
N ASP A 596 7.77 -11.31 -19.44
CA ASP A 596 6.36 -10.92 -19.61
C ASP A 596 6.08 -10.44 -21.06
N GLU A 597 4.80 -10.17 -21.37
CA GLU A 597 4.30 -9.96 -22.74
C GLU A 597 4.95 -8.78 -23.49
N GLN A 598 5.57 -7.83 -22.79
CA GLN A 598 6.21 -6.65 -23.38
C GLN A 598 7.54 -6.99 -24.10
N LEU A 599 8.23 -8.07 -23.73
CA LEU A 599 9.48 -8.48 -24.42
C LEU A 599 9.16 -9.20 -25.73
N THR A 600 8.96 -8.43 -26.80
CA THR A 600 8.50 -8.94 -28.10
C THR A 600 9.59 -8.94 -29.18
N GLY A 601 9.37 -9.76 -30.22
CA GLY A 601 10.12 -9.69 -31.48
C GLY A 601 11.65 -9.82 -31.34
N PRO A 602 12.43 -9.04 -32.11
CA PRO A 602 13.89 -9.20 -32.21
C PRO A 602 14.65 -9.15 -30.89
N MET A 603 14.14 -8.45 -29.87
CA MET A 603 14.80 -8.35 -28.56
C MET A 603 14.67 -9.65 -27.76
N ARG A 604 13.54 -10.35 -27.89
CA ARG A 604 13.38 -11.70 -27.32
C ARG A 604 14.31 -12.70 -27.99
N ASP A 605 14.51 -12.57 -29.31
CA ASP A 605 15.41 -13.43 -30.07
C ASP A 605 16.89 -13.20 -29.72
N LYS A 606 17.31 -11.94 -29.49
CA LYS A 606 18.64 -11.60 -28.93
C LYS A 606 18.87 -12.32 -27.59
N VAL A 607 17.90 -12.25 -26.68
CA VAL A 607 17.97 -12.87 -25.34
C VAL A 607 18.03 -14.41 -25.45
N GLN A 608 17.16 -15.02 -26.27
CA GLN A 608 17.20 -16.48 -26.53
C GLN A 608 18.56 -16.92 -27.06
N ALA A 609 19.07 -16.28 -28.12
CA ALA A 609 20.35 -16.64 -28.74
C ALA A 609 21.56 -16.46 -27.80
N ARG A 610 21.51 -15.48 -26.89
CA ARG A 610 22.55 -15.28 -25.86
C ARG A 610 22.50 -16.35 -24.77
N ALA A 611 21.30 -16.74 -24.34
CA ALA A 611 21.07 -17.80 -23.34
C ALA A 611 21.55 -19.16 -23.87
N GLU A 612 21.16 -19.52 -25.10
CA GLU A 612 21.61 -20.76 -25.77
C GLU A 612 23.12 -20.81 -25.93
N ARG A 613 23.75 -19.67 -26.30
CA ARG A 613 25.21 -19.56 -26.38
C ARG A 613 25.89 -19.78 -25.03
N TYR A 614 25.31 -19.29 -23.94
CA TYR A 614 25.85 -19.49 -22.59
C TYR A 614 25.75 -20.96 -22.14
N VAL A 615 24.56 -21.56 -22.21
CA VAL A 615 24.35 -22.95 -21.77
C VAL A 615 25.19 -23.92 -22.62
N ARG A 616 25.28 -23.70 -23.94
CA ARG A 616 26.15 -24.50 -24.81
C ARG A 616 27.61 -24.39 -24.39
N HIS A 617 28.12 -23.18 -24.17
CA HIS A 617 29.48 -22.95 -23.68
C HIS A 617 29.72 -23.61 -22.30
N LEU A 618 28.75 -23.57 -21.40
CA LEU A 618 28.86 -24.18 -20.07
C LEU A 618 28.95 -25.71 -20.16
N ILE A 619 28.18 -26.33 -21.05
CA ILE A 619 28.24 -27.78 -21.35
C ILE A 619 29.56 -28.15 -22.03
N GLU A 620 30.02 -27.38 -23.02
CA GLU A 620 31.33 -27.54 -23.68
C GLU A 620 32.49 -27.39 -22.70
N LEU A 621 32.38 -26.51 -21.68
CA LEU A 621 33.41 -26.26 -20.69
C LEU A 621 33.49 -27.36 -19.61
N GLN A 622 32.35 -27.79 -19.07
CA GLN A 622 32.30 -28.72 -17.93
C GLN A 622 32.18 -30.19 -18.34
N LEU A 623 31.48 -30.48 -19.44
CA LEU A 623 31.11 -31.84 -19.88
C LEU A 623 31.81 -32.26 -21.18
N LYS A 624 32.89 -31.56 -21.58
CA LYS A 624 33.61 -31.81 -22.83
C LYS A 624 33.88 -33.29 -23.12
N GLN A 625 34.42 -34.02 -22.13
CA GLN A 625 34.78 -35.44 -22.31
C GLN A 625 33.56 -36.33 -22.62
N LEU A 626 32.35 -35.92 -22.22
CA LEU A 626 31.12 -36.62 -22.54
C LEU A 626 30.66 -36.33 -23.98
N LEU A 627 30.85 -35.09 -24.46
CA LEU A 627 30.66 -34.73 -25.88
C LEU A 627 31.70 -35.44 -26.79
N ASP A 628 32.97 -35.45 -26.38
CA ASP A 628 34.06 -36.12 -27.09
C ASP A 628 33.76 -37.65 -27.25
N LEU A 629 33.20 -38.27 -26.20
CA LEU A 629 32.73 -39.67 -26.24
C LEU A 629 31.50 -39.89 -27.13
N LYS A 630 30.53 -38.94 -27.13
CA LYS A 630 29.36 -38.97 -28.01
C LYS A 630 29.75 -38.95 -29.49
N ASN A 631 30.67 -38.06 -29.86
CA ASN A 631 31.16 -37.93 -31.23
C ASN A 631 31.99 -39.17 -31.61
N GLY A 632 32.82 -39.66 -30.68
CA GLY A 632 33.63 -40.87 -30.85
C GLY A 632 34.59 -40.75 -32.03
N GLU A 633 35.26 -39.60 -32.16
CA GLU A 633 36.24 -39.34 -33.21
C GLU A 633 37.48 -40.23 -33.04
N GLY A 634 37.90 -40.89 -34.12
CA GLY A 634 39.00 -41.86 -34.08
C GLY A 634 38.71 -43.16 -33.32
N LEU A 635 37.45 -43.47 -33.00
CA LEU A 635 37.03 -44.76 -32.45
C LEU A 635 36.22 -45.57 -33.47
N GLU A 636 36.50 -46.86 -33.56
CA GLU A 636 35.80 -47.81 -34.43
C GLU A 636 35.30 -49.04 -33.66
N GLY A 637 34.39 -49.80 -34.27
CA GLY A 637 33.88 -51.08 -33.75
C GLY A 637 33.42 -51.03 -32.28
N MET A 638 33.88 -52.01 -31.50
CA MET A 638 33.55 -52.13 -30.07
C MET A 638 34.01 -50.93 -29.23
N ALA A 639 35.05 -50.20 -29.64
CA ALA A 639 35.50 -49.01 -28.92
C ALA A 639 34.47 -47.88 -28.99
N LYS A 640 33.87 -47.67 -30.19
CA LYS A 640 32.80 -46.69 -30.38
C LYS A 640 31.50 -47.13 -29.69
N GLY A 641 31.22 -48.44 -29.69
CA GLY A 641 30.13 -49.02 -28.90
C GLY A 641 30.25 -48.72 -27.40
N LEU A 642 31.40 -48.98 -26.79
CA LEU A 642 31.62 -48.71 -25.36
C LEU A 642 31.67 -47.20 -25.05
N ALA A 643 32.17 -46.36 -25.97
CA ALA A 643 32.10 -44.89 -25.83
C ALA A 643 30.64 -44.40 -25.79
N TYR A 644 29.79 -44.94 -26.66
CA TYR A 644 28.37 -44.59 -26.69
C TYR A 644 27.59 -45.15 -25.48
N GLN A 645 27.90 -46.36 -25.01
CA GLN A 645 27.37 -46.86 -23.73
C GLN A 645 27.78 -45.95 -22.56
N LEU A 646 29.06 -45.52 -22.50
CA LEU A 646 29.55 -44.58 -21.49
C LEU A 646 28.87 -43.21 -21.59
N TYR A 647 28.49 -42.77 -22.79
CA TYR A 647 27.68 -41.59 -23.01
C TYR A 647 26.27 -41.75 -22.40
N GLU A 648 25.53 -42.80 -22.74
CA GLU A 648 24.18 -43.07 -22.21
C GLU A 648 24.18 -43.28 -20.68
N ALA A 649 25.25 -43.87 -20.14
CA ALA A 649 25.45 -44.03 -18.70
C ALA A 649 25.91 -42.75 -17.98
N LEU A 650 26.09 -41.64 -18.72
CA LEU A 650 26.57 -40.34 -18.25
C LEU A 650 27.94 -40.41 -17.55
N GLY A 651 28.83 -41.25 -18.08
CA GLY A 651 30.25 -41.28 -17.73
C GLY A 651 30.68 -42.27 -16.64
N VAL A 652 29.76 -43.11 -16.11
CA VAL A 652 30.08 -44.14 -15.11
C VAL A 652 29.32 -45.45 -15.40
N ILE A 653 30.06 -46.54 -15.60
CA ILE A 653 29.52 -47.91 -15.81
C ILE A 653 30.15 -48.89 -14.83
N ASP A 654 29.35 -49.78 -14.24
CA ASP A 654 29.86 -50.98 -13.56
C ASP A 654 30.47 -51.95 -14.59
N ARG A 655 31.76 -52.24 -14.44
CA ARG A 655 32.57 -53.07 -15.35
C ARG A 655 32.00 -54.49 -15.53
N ARG A 656 31.20 -55.01 -14.59
CA ARG A 656 30.51 -56.30 -14.71
C ARG A 656 29.45 -56.29 -15.81
N LYS A 657 28.78 -55.17 -16.05
CA LYS A 657 27.74 -55.04 -17.09
C LYS A 657 28.31 -55.11 -18.51
N VAL A 658 29.56 -54.73 -18.69
CA VAL A 658 30.27 -54.61 -19.98
C VAL A 658 31.50 -55.53 -20.07
N ALA A 659 31.53 -56.61 -19.27
CA ALA A 659 32.75 -57.38 -19.06
C ALA A 659 33.25 -58.14 -20.30
N GLU A 660 32.35 -58.53 -21.20
CA GLU A 660 32.68 -59.17 -22.47
C GLU A 660 33.15 -58.14 -23.52
N ASP A 661 32.47 -56.99 -23.64
CA ASP A 661 32.89 -55.88 -24.51
C ASP A 661 34.34 -55.45 -24.18
N VAL A 662 34.64 -55.25 -22.88
CA VAL A 662 35.98 -54.93 -22.39
C VAL A 662 37.01 -56.01 -22.71
N ARG A 663 36.61 -57.29 -22.72
CA ARG A 663 37.48 -58.41 -23.10
C ARG A 663 37.76 -58.40 -24.61
N GLY A 664 36.79 -58.00 -25.42
CA GLY A 664 36.91 -57.86 -26.87
C GLY A 664 37.77 -56.69 -27.34
N LEU A 665 37.93 -55.62 -26.54
CA LEU A 665 38.80 -54.50 -26.87
C LEU A 665 40.28 -54.89 -26.90
N ASP A 666 40.95 -54.63 -28.03
CA ASP A 666 42.40 -54.63 -28.16
C ASP A 666 43.07 -53.44 -27.42
N GLN A 667 44.39 -53.33 -27.55
CA GLN A 667 45.16 -52.32 -26.83
C GLN A 667 45.03 -50.90 -27.44
N ASP A 668 44.81 -50.78 -28.75
CA ASP A 668 44.72 -49.50 -29.46
C ASP A 668 43.32 -48.90 -29.29
N ALA A 669 42.28 -49.71 -29.34
CA ALA A 669 40.92 -49.38 -28.92
C ALA A 669 40.89 -48.83 -27.47
N ARG A 670 41.59 -49.50 -26.55
CA ARG A 670 41.76 -49.03 -25.17
C ARG A 670 42.63 -47.77 -25.07
N ALA A 671 43.59 -47.56 -25.97
CA ALA A 671 44.38 -46.33 -26.02
C ALA A 671 43.54 -45.14 -26.52
N GLY A 672 42.67 -45.35 -27.52
CA GLY A 672 41.70 -44.37 -28.00
C GLY A 672 40.76 -43.91 -26.89
N LEU A 673 40.10 -44.84 -26.19
CA LEU A 673 39.22 -44.52 -25.06
C LEU A 673 39.95 -43.76 -23.93
N ARG A 674 41.21 -44.11 -23.63
CA ARG A 674 42.03 -43.35 -22.65
C ARG A 674 42.35 -41.92 -23.11
N LYS A 675 42.53 -41.67 -24.41
CA LYS A 675 42.72 -40.30 -24.95
C LYS A 675 41.48 -39.43 -24.71
N LEU A 676 40.28 -40.02 -24.76
CA LEU A 676 39.01 -39.35 -24.41
C LEU A 676 38.75 -39.27 -22.89
N GLY A 677 39.74 -39.61 -22.05
CA GLY A 677 39.66 -39.47 -20.59
C GLY A 677 39.11 -40.69 -19.83
N VAL A 678 38.75 -41.78 -20.52
CA VAL A 678 38.18 -42.98 -19.88
C VAL A 678 39.24 -43.73 -19.07
N ARG A 679 38.92 -44.04 -17.79
CA ARG A 679 39.68 -44.97 -16.96
C ARG A 679 38.98 -46.32 -16.84
N PHE A 680 39.78 -47.38 -16.92
CA PHE A 680 39.36 -48.77 -16.72
C PHE A 680 39.76 -49.20 -15.30
N GLY A 681 38.86 -49.05 -14.34
CA GLY A 681 39.03 -49.52 -12.96
C GLY A 681 38.84 -51.04 -12.82
N ALA A 682 38.97 -51.54 -11.59
CA ALA A 682 38.59 -52.89 -11.21
C ALA A 682 37.07 -53.08 -11.18
N TYR A 683 36.32 -52.11 -10.65
CA TYR A 683 34.86 -52.21 -10.50
C TYR A 683 34.09 -51.36 -11.53
N HIS A 684 34.64 -50.23 -11.96
CA HIS A 684 33.98 -49.32 -12.90
C HIS A 684 34.82 -48.98 -14.13
N ILE A 685 34.14 -48.57 -15.19
CA ILE A 685 34.71 -47.80 -16.30
C ILE A 685 34.10 -46.42 -16.21
N PHE A 686 34.93 -45.38 -16.12
CA PHE A 686 34.44 -44.05 -15.77
C PHE A 686 35.33 -42.93 -16.31
N VAL A 687 34.78 -41.72 -16.33
CA VAL A 687 35.44 -40.50 -16.79
C VAL A 687 35.76 -39.61 -15.56
N PRO A 688 37.02 -39.55 -15.07
CA PRO A 688 37.32 -38.95 -13.77
C PRO A 688 37.08 -37.45 -13.66
N ALA A 689 37.05 -36.71 -14.78
CA ALA A 689 36.76 -35.28 -14.73
C ALA A 689 35.28 -35.00 -14.42
N LEU A 690 34.37 -35.91 -14.78
CA LEU A 690 32.94 -35.78 -14.50
C LEU A 690 32.62 -36.00 -13.01
N LEU A 691 33.51 -36.67 -12.26
CA LEU A 691 33.43 -36.82 -10.79
C LEU A 691 33.86 -35.56 -10.02
N LYS A 692 34.14 -34.44 -10.70
CA LYS A 692 34.43 -33.15 -10.05
C LYS A 692 33.11 -32.42 -9.73
N PRO A 693 33.06 -31.57 -8.69
CA PRO A 693 31.80 -30.94 -8.27
C PRO A 693 31.04 -30.16 -9.35
N ALA A 694 31.70 -29.32 -10.14
CA ALA A 694 31.02 -28.50 -11.15
C ALA A 694 30.48 -29.33 -12.35
N PRO A 695 31.25 -30.27 -12.95
CA PRO A 695 30.71 -31.24 -13.91
C PRO A 695 29.58 -32.10 -13.34
N ALA A 696 29.73 -32.68 -12.15
CA ALA A 696 28.70 -33.53 -11.54
C ALA A 696 27.41 -32.74 -11.23
N GLY A 697 27.53 -31.50 -10.77
CA GLY A 697 26.40 -30.60 -10.55
C GLY A 697 25.63 -30.31 -11.83
N LEU A 698 26.31 -29.86 -12.89
CA LEU A 698 25.68 -29.59 -14.18
C LEU A 698 25.05 -30.85 -14.79
N LEU A 699 25.74 -31.99 -14.71
CA LEU A 699 25.24 -33.29 -15.17
C LEU A 699 23.94 -33.69 -14.45
N THR A 700 23.89 -33.46 -13.13
CA THR A 700 22.70 -33.73 -12.31
C THR A 700 21.53 -32.84 -12.72
N THR A 701 21.72 -31.51 -12.80
CA THR A 701 20.67 -30.58 -13.23
C THR A 701 20.16 -30.86 -14.64
N LEU A 702 21.04 -31.17 -15.60
CA LEU A 702 20.63 -31.55 -16.96
C LEU A 702 19.82 -32.84 -16.99
N TRP A 703 20.22 -33.85 -16.21
CA TRP A 703 19.49 -35.11 -16.12
C TRP A 703 18.14 -34.92 -15.41
N GLN A 704 18.05 -34.08 -14.37
CA GLN A 704 16.79 -33.72 -13.72
C GLN A 704 15.83 -33.03 -14.68
N VAL A 705 16.32 -32.06 -15.47
CA VAL A 705 15.54 -31.38 -16.50
C VAL A 705 15.08 -32.35 -17.60
N ALA A 706 15.90 -33.34 -17.97
CA ALA A 706 15.53 -34.32 -18.99
C ALA A 706 14.45 -35.32 -18.52
N ASN A 707 14.48 -35.71 -17.24
CA ASN A 707 13.60 -36.74 -16.65
C ASN A 707 12.46 -36.14 -15.78
N ASP A 708 12.32 -34.81 -15.76
CA ASP A 708 11.42 -34.00 -14.92
C ASP A 708 11.52 -34.26 -13.40
N ALA A 709 12.70 -34.68 -12.95
CA ALA A 709 13.03 -35.04 -11.57
C ALA A 709 13.49 -33.83 -10.72
N ARG A 710 12.74 -32.72 -10.79
CA ARG A 710 13.02 -31.47 -10.05
C ARG A 710 12.18 -31.39 -8.77
N GLY A 711 12.79 -30.92 -7.68
CA GLY A 711 12.15 -30.86 -6.36
C GLY A 711 12.01 -32.22 -5.67
N GLU A 712 12.71 -33.25 -6.14
CA GLU A 712 12.79 -34.55 -5.46
C GLU A 712 13.82 -34.49 -4.30
N PRO A 713 13.63 -35.29 -3.22
CA PRO A 713 14.61 -35.38 -2.14
C PRO A 713 16.00 -35.80 -2.64
N GLY A 714 17.04 -35.12 -2.16
CA GLY A 714 18.43 -35.30 -2.58
C GLY A 714 18.87 -34.38 -3.73
N GLU A 715 18.00 -33.48 -4.24
CA GLU A 715 18.39 -32.44 -5.19
C GLU A 715 19.49 -31.54 -4.60
N GLY A 716 20.67 -31.54 -5.22
CA GLY A 716 21.83 -30.75 -4.79
C GLY A 716 22.59 -31.35 -3.60
N ASP A 717 21.96 -32.09 -2.68
CA ASP A 717 22.60 -32.62 -1.47
C ASP A 717 23.81 -33.52 -1.74
N VAL A 718 23.70 -34.43 -2.72
CA VAL A 718 24.83 -35.30 -3.13
C VAL A 718 25.99 -34.46 -3.70
N VAL A 719 25.67 -33.38 -4.43
CA VAL A 719 26.66 -32.47 -5.00
C VAL A 719 27.30 -31.61 -3.91
N ALA A 720 26.54 -31.25 -2.86
CA ALA A 720 27.07 -30.59 -1.66
C ALA A 720 28.00 -31.51 -0.86
N ALA A 721 27.66 -32.79 -0.71
CA ALA A 721 28.56 -33.79 -0.11
C ALA A 721 29.87 -33.96 -0.93
N LEU A 722 29.78 -33.89 -2.26
CA LEU A 722 30.95 -33.89 -3.15
C LEU A 722 31.78 -32.61 -3.04
N MET A 723 31.16 -31.43 -2.91
CA MET A 723 31.84 -30.14 -2.65
C MET A 723 32.53 -30.11 -1.28
N GLN A 724 31.94 -30.73 -0.26
CA GLN A 724 32.57 -30.96 1.05
C GLN A 724 33.72 -31.99 1.00
N GLY A 725 34.01 -32.58 -0.17
CA GLY A 725 35.10 -33.53 -0.36
C GLY A 725 34.86 -34.93 0.23
N ARG A 726 33.64 -35.24 0.70
CA ARG A 726 33.33 -36.52 1.36
C ARG A 726 33.69 -37.71 0.46
N THR A 727 34.39 -38.69 1.02
CA THR A 727 34.85 -39.91 0.32
C THR A 727 33.77 -41.01 0.33
N SER A 728 33.06 -41.14 1.44
CA SER A 728 31.76 -41.81 1.54
C SER A 728 30.86 -41.08 2.55
N PHE A 729 29.57 -41.40 2.55
CA PHE A 729 28.61 -40.96 3.57
C PHE A 729 27.44 -41.97 3.69
N PRO A 730 26.66 -41.96 4.79
CA PRO A 730 25.48 -42.80 4.94
C PRO A 730 24.45 -42.56 3.83
N LEU A 731 23.74 -43.62 3.45
CA LEU A 731 22.63 -43.57 2.50
C LEU A 731 21.38 -42.97 3.16
N ASP A 732 20.80 -41.93 2.56
CA ASP A 732 19.43 -41.51 2.86
C ASP A 732 18.46 -42.30 1.95
N PRO A 733 17.56 -43.15 2.52
CA PRO A 733 16.60 -43.94 1.74
C PRO A 733 15.52 -43.13 1.02
N SER A 734 15.38 -41.82 1.29
CA SER A 734 14.44 -40.94 0.61
C SER A 734 14.96 -40.39 -0.72
N TRP A 735 16.28 -40.41 -0.96
CA TRP A 735 16.89 -39.91 -2.18
C TRP A 735 17.00 -41.02 -3.24
N ARG A 736 16.72 -40.73 -4.52
CA ARG A 736 16.84 -41.75 -5.60
C ARG A 736 18.30 -42.09 -5.88
N GLU A 737 18.58 -43.39 -6.11
CA GLU A 737 19.92 -43.94 -6.43
C GLU A 737 20.64 -43.18 -7.56
N ASP A 738 19.90 -42.66 -8.55
CA ASP A 738 20.47 -41.87 -9.64
C ASP A 738 21.21 -40.61 -9.18
N PHE A 739 20.77 -39.92 -8.12
CA PHE A 739 21.49 -38.74 -7.63
C PHE A 739 22.88 -39.10 -7.11
N TYR A 740 22.99 -40.22 -6.38
CA TYR A 740 24.28 -40.77 -5.98
C TYR A 740 25.15 -41.12 -7.19
N ARG A 741 24.58 -41.81 -8.19
CA ARG A 741 25.26 -42.20 -9.44
C ARG A 741 25.80 -41.00 -10.22
N LEU A 742 24.97 -39.96 -10.41
CA LEU A 742 25.32 -38.71 -11.11
C LEU A 742 26.37 -37.89 -10.34
N GLY A 743 26.27 -37.89 -9.00
CA GLY A 743 27.29 -37.34 -8.10
C GLY A 743 28.60 -38.14 -8.03
N GLY A 744 28.72 -39.26 -8.76
CA GLY A 744 29.94 -40.07 -8.79
C GLY A 744 30.11 -41.06 -7.63
N PHE A 745 29.04 -41.34 -6.90
CA PHE A 745 28.98 -42.33 -5.82
C PHE A 745 28.30 -43.63 -6.28
N ARG A 746 28.70 -44.73 -5.67
CA ARG A 746 28.03 -46.04 -5.76
C ARG A 746 27.43 -46.36 -4.39
N VAL A 747 26.17 -46.78 -4.37
CA VAL A 747 25.54 -47.32 -3.15
C VAL A 747 26.07 -48.73 -2.88
N LEU A 748 26.51 -48.97 -1.64
CA LEU A 748 27.04 -50.24 -1.15
C LEU A 748 26.58 -50.41 0.30
N GLY A 749 25.58 -51.26 0.52
CA GLY A 749 24.91 -51.38 1.82
C GLY A 749 24.27 -50.05 2.22
N GLN A 750 24.46 -49.64 3.46
CA GLN A 750 23.95 -48.42 4.08
C GLN A 750 24.78 -47.16 3.75
N ARG A 751 25.70 -47.21 2.76
CA ARG A 751 26.58 -46.08 2.40
C ARG A 751 26.66 -45.81 0.91
N ALA A 752 26.85 -44.54 0.57
CA ALA A 752 27.27 -44.08 -0.75
C ALA A 752 28.79 -43.81 -0.73
N VAL A 753 29.53 -44.44 -1.65
CA VAL A 753 31.00 -44.37 -1.73
C VAL A 753 31.45 -43.87 -3.10
N ARG A 754 32.38 -42.90 -3.16
CA ARG A 754 32.88 -42.38 -4.45
C ARG A 754 33.57 -43.44 -5.29
N VAL A 755 33.29 -43.45 -6.59
CA VAL A 755 33.90 -44.36 -7.57
C VAL A 755 35.43 -44.26 -7.56
N ASP A 756 36.00 -43.05 -7.51
CA ASP A 756 37.46 -42.86 -7.47
C ASP A 756 38.13 -43.25 -6.14
N ILE A 757 37.34 -43.46 -5.08
CA ILE A 757 37.79 -44.05 -3.81
C ILE A 757 37.72 -45.58 -3.88
N LEU A 758 36.64 -46.13 -4.46
CA LEU A 758 36.48 -47.58 -4.66
C LEU A 758 37.57 -48.17 -5.55
N GLU A 759 38.00 -47.47 -6.60
CA GLU A 759 39.13 -47.95 -7.41
C GLU A 759 40.47 -47.83 -6.68
N ARG A 760 40.67 -46.81 -5.82
CA ARG A 760 41.84 -46.73 -4.94
C ARG A 760 41.87 -47.85 -3.90
N LEU A 761 40.73 -48.21 -3.33
CA LEU A 761 40.58 -49.40 -2.48
C LEU A 761 40.95 -50.68 -3.27
N ALA A 762 40.51 -50.80 -4.53
CA ALA A 762 40.88 -51.92 -5.38
C ALA A 762 42.39 -52.00 -5.66
N ASP A 763 43.05 -50.84 -5.78
CA ASP A 763 44.50 -50.77 -5.97
C ASP A 763 45.30 -51.09 -4.68
N LEU A 764 44.71 -50.94 -3.48
CA LEU A 764 45.27 -51.46 -2.22
C LEU A 764 45.04 -52.97 -2.04
N ILE A 765 43.85 -53.47 -2.39
CA ILE A 765 43.47 -54.88 -2.22
C ILE A 765 44.16 -55.78 -3.27
N ARG A 766 44.40 -55.29 -4.50
CA ARG A 766 44.95 -56.11 -5.59
C ARG A 766 46.35 -56.66 -5.31
N PRO A 767 47.34 -55.89 -4.79
CA PRO A 767 48.64 -56.44 -4.38
C PRO A 767 48.49 -57.61 -3.40
N ALA A 768 47.73 -57.43 -2.32
CA ALA A 768 47.50 -58.46 -1.30
C ALA A 768 46.86 -59.75 -1.87
N LEU A 769 45.97 -59.63 -2.86
CA LEU A 769 45.35 -60.75 -3.58
C LEU A 769 46.14 -61.31 -4.77
N SER A 770 47.33 -60.76 -5.06
CA SER A 770 48.18 -61.21 -6.17
C SER A 770 49.58 -61.64 -5.73
N TRP A 771 49.97 -61.30 -4.50
CA TRP A 771 51.21 -61.68 -3.85
C TRP A 771 51.35 -63.20 -3.73
N LYS A 772 52.59 -63.67 -3.79
CA LYS A 772 53.01 -65.04 -3.48
C LYS A 772 54.27 -64.95 -2.62
N THR A 773 54.58 -66.03 -1.90
CA THR A 773 55.85 -66.18 -1.17
C THR A 773 57.10 -66.04 -2.06
N SER A 774 56.98 -66.19 -3.39
CA SER A 774 58.07 -65.90 -4.35
C SER A 774 58.39 -64.40 -4.52
N ASP A 775 57.50 -63.51 -4.09
CA ASP A 775 57.50 -62.10 -4.50
C ASP A 775 58.08 -61.17 -3.41
N GLY A 776 58.65 -61.75 -2.35
CA GLY A 776 59.21 -61.03 -1.19
C GLY A 776 58.22 -60.89 -0.03
N ALA A 777 58.49 -59.97 0.90
CA ALA A 777 57.67 -59.77 2.10
C ALA A 777 56.18 -59.43 1.77
N PRO A 778 55.21 -59.89 2.59
CA PRO A 778 53.79 -59.69 2.31
C PRO A 778 53.38 -58.21 2.34
N PRO A 779 52.59 -57.73 1.35
CA PRO A 779 51.93 -56.43 1.41
C PRO A 779 51.02 -56.31 2.64
N ASP A 780 50.81 -55.10 3.15
CA ASP A 780 49.98 -54.94 4.35
C ASP A 780 48.53 -55.37 4.10
N GLY A 781 48.00 -56.19 5.01
CA GLY A 781 46.71 -56.88 4.87
C GLY A 781 46.74 -58.19 4.07
N ALA A 782 47.85 -58.62 3.49
CA ALA A 782 47.96 -59.91 2.79
C ALA A 782 48.03 -61.11 3.74
N LEU A 783 47.60 -62.28 3.26
CA LEU A 783 47.66 -63.56 3.99
C LEU A 783 48.25 -64.69 3.13
N ASP A 784 47.45 -65.33 2.28
CA ASP A 784 47.79 -66.58 1.54
C ASP A 784 47.88 -66.37 0.01
N GLY A 785 47.97 -65.12 -0.44
CA GLY A 785 47.91 -64.75 -1.87
C GLY A 785 46.53 -64.99 -2.52
N ARG A 786 45.49 -65.28 -1.73
CA ARG A 786 44.10 -65.51 -2.17
C ARG A 786 43.07 -64.84 -1.26
N ALA A 787 43.51 -64.34 -0.12
CA ALA A 787 42.75 -63.60 0.87
C ALA A 787 43.54 -62.41 1.41
N PHE A 788 42.80 -61.45 1.97
CA PHE A 788 43.33 -60.29 2.67
C PHE A 788 42.49 -60.00 3.92
N PHE A 789 42.96 -59.13 4.81
CA PHE A 789 42.17 -58.57 5.91
C PHE A 789 42.17 -57.03 5.84
N VAL A 790 41.19 -56.40 6.49
CA VAL A 790 41.02 -54.94 6.44
C VAL A 790 42.12 -54.24 7.24
N THR A 791 42.86 -53.35 6.59
CA THR A 791 43.89 -52.53 7.26
C THR A 791 43.34 -51.14 7.64
N PRO A 792 43.95 -50.45 8.63
CA PRO A 792 43.57 -49.07 8.97
C PRO A 792 43.66 -48.10 7.78
N ALA A 793 44.59 -48.34 6.84
CA ALA A 793 44.69 -47.55 5.61
C ALA A 793 43.46 -47.70 4.71
N MET A 794 42.88 -48.91 4.62
CA MET A 794 41.65 -49.15 3.84
C MET A 794 40.44 -48.43 4.45
N MET A 795 40.27 -48.49 5.78
CA MET A 795 39.21 -47.75 6.49
C MET A 795 39.39 -46.22 6.35
N SER A 796 40.63 -45.74 6.49
CA SER A 796 40.96 -44.31 6.45
C SER A 796 40.60 -43.65 5.10
N ILE A 797 40.92 -44.28 3.96
CA ILE A 797 40.59 -43.71 2.64
C ILE A 797 39.07 -43.61 2.37
N LEU A 798 38.27 -44.42 3.06
CA LEU A 798 36.81 -44.48 2.91
C LEU A 798 36.05 -43.59 3.90
N GLY A 799 36.65 -43.24 5.05
CA GLY A 799 35.94 -42.58 6.14
C GLY A 799 34.84 -43.47 6.74
N ALA A 800 35.16 -44.76 6.93
CA ALA A 800 34.22 -45.83 7.22
C ALA A 800 34.66 -46.65 8.45
N THR A 801 33.69 -47.18 9.20
CA THR A 801 33.90 -48.08 10.35
C THR A 801 34.28 -49.51 9.90
N ALA A 802 34.59 -50.39 10.86
CA ALA A 802 34.80 -51.81 10.57
C ALA A 802 33.51 -52.51 10.07
N GLU A 803 32.34 -52.10 10.56
CA GLU A 803 31.02 -52.61 10.14
C GLU A 803 30.69 -52.13 8.72
N ASP A 804 30.91 -50.84 8.43
CA ASP A 804 30.76 -50.25 7.10
C ASP A 804 31.63 -50.99 6.06
N MET A 805 32.87 -51.33 6.43
CA MET A 805 33.79 -52.11 5.59
C MET A 805 33.24 -53.50 5.27
N GLU A 806 32.51 -54.13 6.20
CA GLU A 806 31.92 -55.43 5.97
C GLU A 806 30.81 -55.36 4.90
N GLU A 807 29.92 -54.37 4.97
CA GLU A 807 28.90 -54.14 3.94
C GLU A 807 29.51 -53.75 2.59
N ILE A 808 30.50 -52.84 2.59
CA ILE A 808 31.20 -52.39 1.37
C ILE A 808 31.87 -53.57 0.66
N LEU A 809 32.61 -54.43 1.38
CA LEU A 809 33.30 -55.57 0.78
C LEU A 809 32.34 -56.67 0.33
N LYS A 810 31.25 -56.93 1.06
CA LYS A 810 30.14 -57.80 0.61
C LYS A 810 29.53 -57.27 -0.70
N GLY A 811 29.21 -55.98 -0.78
CA GLY A 811 28.64 -55.33 -1.97
C GLY A 811 29.59 -55.32 -3.18
N LEU A 812 30.91 -55.23 -2.94
CA LEU A 812 31.94 -55.41 -3.96
C LEU A 812 32.13 -56.89 -4.37
N GLY A 813 31.51 -57.86 -3.70
CA GLY A 813 31.51 -59.27 -4.07
C GLY A 813 32.61 -60.13 -3.42
N TYR A 814 33.18 -59.67 -2.31
CA TYR A 814 34.02 -60.48 -1.44
C TYR A 814 33.18 -61.26 -0.43
N ARG A 815 33.75 -62.31 0.16
CA ARG A 815 33.16 -63.06 1.27
C ARG A 815 34.11 -63.01 2.46
N GLY A 816 33.58 -62.64 3.62
CA GLY A 816 34.28 -62.64 4.90
C GLY A 816 34.17 -63.99 5.60
N GLU A 817 35.22 -64.35 6.32
CA GLU A 817 35.35 -65.54 7.17
C GLU A 817 36.08 -65.10 8.45
N SER A 818 35.43 -65.19 9.61
CA SER A 818 36.04 -64.77 10.88
C SER A 818 36.91 -65.89 11.46
N ARG A 819 38.14 -65.57 11.87
CA ARG A 819 39.11 -66.49 12.50
C ARG A 819 39.82 -65.81 13.68
N PRO A 820 40.35 -66.56 14.67
CA PRO A 820 41.12 -66.00 15.78
C PRO A 820 42.33 -65.20 15.29
N GLU A 821 42.58 -64.02 15.87
CA GLU A 821 43.69 -63.12 15.52
C GLU A 821 45.05 -63.85 15.60
N ALA A 822 45.21 -64.72 16.60
CA ALA A 822 46.41 -65.54 16.77
C ALA A 822 46.69 -66.44 15.55
N ASP A 823 45.66 -67.10 15.00
CA ASP A 823 45.80 -67.96 13.81
C ASP A 823 46.19 -67.15 12.57
N VAL A 824 45.55 -65.99 12.37
CA VAL A 824 45.79 -65.13 11.20
C VAL A 824 47.20 -64.54 11.24
N MET A 825 47.66 -64.11 12.42
CA MET A 825 49.02 -63.59 12.61
C MET A 825 50.07 -64.71 12.52
N ALA A 826 49.80 -65.91 13.05
CA ALA A 826 50.69 -67.05 12.88
C ALA A 826 50.85 -67.44 11.41
N GLU A 827 49.75 -67.53 10.65
CA GLU A 827 49.75 -67.83 9.21
C GLU A 827 50.53 -66.75 8.41
N ARG A 828 50.35 -65.46 8.74
CA ARG A 828 51.15 -64.35 8.17
C ARG A 828 52.64 -64.48 8.49
N VAL A 829 53.01 -64.74 9.74
CA VAL A 829 54.42 -64.90 10.14
C VAL A 829 55.06 -66.12 9.48
N THR A 830 54.34 -67.24 9.32
CA THR A 830 54.85 -68.38 8.53
C THR A 830 55.02 -68.03 7.06
N ALA A 831 54.08 -67.31 6.45
CA ALA A 831 54.17 -66.91 5.05
C ALA A 831 55.31 -65.90 4.80
N ALA A 832 55.58 -65.00 5.76
CA ALA A 832 56.72 -64.09 5.75
C ALA A 832 58.06 -64.84 5.95
N ALA A 833 58.09 -65.87 6.81
CA ALA A 833 59.26 -66.70 7.05
C ALA A 833 59.60 -67.61 5.84
N GLU A 834 58.60 -68.10 5.11
CA GLU A 834 58.76 -68.84 3.84
C GLU A 834 59.19 -67.95 2.67
N ALA A 835 58.79 -66.67 2.68
CA ALA A 835 59.19 -65.68 1.67
C ALA A 835 60.61 -65.11 1.89
N ALA A 836 61.18 -65.30 3.08
CA ALA A 836 62.52 -64.83 3.43
C ALA A 836 63.62 -65.82 3.01
N SER A 837 64.72 -65.31 2.47
CA SER A 837 65.89 -66.16 2.20
C SER A 837 66.50 -66.71 3.52
N PRO A 838 67.23 -67.85 3.50
CA PRO A 838 67.67 -68.53 4.72
C PRO A 838 68.54 -67.71 5.70
N GLY A 839 69.07 -66.56 5.28
CA GLY A 839 69.84 -65.64 6.14
C GLY A 839 69.01 -64.56 6.84
N GLU A 840 67.80 -64.24 6.38
CA GLU A 840 67.02 -63.08 6.85
C GLU A 840 65.74 -63.45 7.62
N SER A 841 65.29 -64.71 7.55
CA SER A 841 64.04 -65.20 8.15
C SER A 841 63.83 -64.78 9.61
N ALA A 842 64.85 -64.92 10.46
CA ALA A 842 64.77 -64.52 11.87
C ALA A 842 64.62 -63.00 12.09
N ALA A 843 65.23 -62.17 11.23
CA ALA A 843 65.15 -60.72 11.32
C ALA A 843 63.83 -60.17 10.78
N ALA A 844 63.23 -60.84 9.77
CA ALA A 844 61.91 -60.52 9.25
C ALA A 844 60.81 -60.83 10.27
N ALA A 845 60.81 -62.06 10.83
CA ALA A 845 59.85 -62.47 11.85
C ALA A 845 59.93 -61.60 13.12
N ALA A 846 61.15 -61.26 13.58
CA ALA A 846 61.35 -60.34 14.70
C ALA A 846 60.83 -58.91 14.42
N LYS A 847 60.91 -58.43 13.16
CA LYS A 847 60.36 -57.13 12.77
C LYS A 847 58.84 -57.09 12.77
N GLU A 848 58.16 -58.11 12.24
CA GLU A 848 56.69 -58.15 12.30
C GLU A 848 56.19 -58.31 13.74
N ALA A 849 56.83 -59.17 14.55
CA ALA A 849 56.52 -59.31 15.97
C ALA A 849 56.70 -57.98 16.74
N ALA A 850 57.82 -57.28 16.55
CA ALA A 850 58.06 -55.99 17.21
C ALA A 850 57.11 -54.88 16.74
N ALA A 851 56.77 -54.84 15.44
CA ALA A 851 55.79 -53.90 14.89
C ALA A 851 54.36 -54.15 15.41
N TRP A 852 54.06 -55.39 15.81
CA TRP A 852 52.82 -55.73 16.52
C TRP A 852 52.89 -55.32 18.00
N SER A 853 53.96 -55.66 18.72
CA SER A 853 54.16 -55.27 20.12
C SER A 853 54.04 -53.76 20.33
N ALA A 854 54.57 -52.95 19.42
CA ALA A 854 54.51 -51.49 19.45
C ALA A 854 53.11 -50.89 19.17
N LYS A 855 52.11 -51.71 18.79
CA LYS A 855 50.70 -51.32 18.66
C LYS A 855 49.80 -51.88 19.78
N ALA A 856 50.35 -52.70 20.67
CA ALA A 856 49.60 -53.42 21.70
C ALA A 856 49.66 -52.77 23.10
N THR A 857 50.19 -51.55 23.22
CA THR A 857 50.35 -50.82 24.49
C THR A 857 49.97 -49.35 24.37
N SER A 858 49.52 -48.76 25.49
CA SER A 858 48.95 -47.40 25.65
C SER A 858 47.47 -47.23 25.17
N PRO A 859 46.66 -46.39 25.84
CA PRO A 859 45.47 -46.94 26.48
C PRO A 859 44.15 -46.15 26.31
N SER A 860 43.21 -46.40 27.24
CA SER A 860 41.86 -45.83 27.39
C SER A 860 41.74 -44.30 27.26
N ILE A 861 40.53 -43.85 26.89
CA ILE A 861 40.06 -42.47 27.01
C ILE A 861 39.86 -42.14 28.50
N ALA A 862 40.88 -41.62 29.17
CA ALA A 862 40.77 -40.98 30.49
C ALA A 862 42.03 -40.15 30.83
N ASP A 863 42.26 -39.04 30.10
CA ASP A 863 42.93 -37.84 30.63
C ASP A 863 42.95 -36.73 29.57
N THR A 864 42.08 -35.72 29.71
CA THR A 864 42.16 -34.49 28.89
C THR A 864 41.61 -33.26 29.62
N GLU A 865 41.36 -33.35 30.93
CA GLU A 865 41.25 -32.18 31.82
C GLU A 865 42.64 -31.74 32.32
N ASN A 866 43.58 -31.56 31.37
CA ASN A 866 44.66 -30.57 31.48
C ASN A 866 45.30 -30.21 30.12
N ALA A 867 44.56 -30.36 29.02
CA ALA A 867 44.89 -29.74 27.72
C ALA A 867 44.07 -28.44 27.49
N ARG A 868 43.67 -27.77 28.58
CA ARG A 868 42.87 -26.53 28.58
C ARG A 868 43.52 -25.36 29.31
N GLU A 869 44.85 -25.38 29.49
CA GLU A 869 45.58 -24.19 29.99
C GLU A 869 46.93 -23.87 29.31
N GLU A 870 47.45 -24.68 28.37
CA GLU A 870 48.72 -24.35 27.66
C GLU A 870 48.62 -23.88 26.20
N GLU A 871 47.49 -24.07 25.49
CA GLU A 871 47.25 -23.33 24.21
C GLU A 871 46.49 -22.00 24.41
N ALA A 872 46.26 -21.60 25.66
CA ALA A 872 46.01 -20.19 26.00
C ALA A 872 47.29 -19.32 25.95
N ARG A 873 48.41 -19.86 25.46
CA ARG A 873 49.73 -19.19 25.37
C ARG A 873 50.41 -19.29 24.00
N HIS A 874 49.67 -19.56 22.91
CA HIS A 874 50.20 -19.43 21.54
C HIS A 874 49.26 -18.73 20.54
N ALA A 875 48.56 -17.70 21.01
CA ALA A 875 47.96 -16.65 20.17
C ALA A 875 48.27 -15.23 20.70
N GLY A 876 49.35 -15.09 21.47
CA GLY A 876 49.99 -13.79 21.75
C GLY A 876 50.91 -13.39 20.61
N GLU A 877 51.07 -12.09 20.38
CA GLU A 877 51.72 -11.53 19.18
C GLU A 877 53.18 -12.00 19.01
N VAL A 878 53.51 -12.52 17.82
CA VAL A 878 54.88 -12.39 17.30
C VAL A 878 55.06 -10.95 16.83
N ASN A 879 55.36 -10.07 17.78
CA ASN A 879 55.89 -8.73 17.52
C ASN A 879 57.02 -8.40 18.51
N GLU A 880 57.93 -9.35 18.72
CA GLU A 880 59.23 -9.05 19.31
C GLU A 880 60.08 -8.24 18.33
N THR A 881 60.22 -6.94 18.60
CA THR A 881 61.47 -6.45 19.18
C THR A 881 61.32 -5.02 19.71
N LEU A 882 62.08 -4.70 20.77
CA LEU A 882 61.83 -3.55 21.63
C LEU A 882 62.88 -2.44 21.53
N SER A 883 62.38 -1.20 21.58
CA SER A 883 62.98 -0.04 22.27
C SER A 883 64.25 0.64 21.74
N HIS A 884 64.40 1.90 22.17
CA HIS A 884 65.54 2.81 21.96
C HIS A 884 66.85 2.28 22.63
N ALA A 885 68.07 2.75 22.32
CA ALA A 885 68.41 4.17 22.17
C ALA A 885 69.81 4.52 21.56
N HIS A 886 69.95 5.82 21.27
CA HIS A 886 71.18 6.66 21.30
C HIS A 886 72.16 6.74 20.10
N ALA A 887 72.84 7.91 20.06
CA ALA A 887 74.11 8.24 19.39
C ALA A 887 74.20 8.41 17.85
N ALA A 888 73.69 9.56 17.37
CA ALA A 888 74.42 10.62 16.64
C ALA A 888 75.39 10.36 15.45
N ALA A 889 75.43 11.38 14.57
CA ALA A 889 76.53 11.83 13.68
C ALA A 889 76.65 11.32 12.21
N GLN A 890 76.24 12.24 11.31
CA GLN A 890 77.02 12.75 10.16
C GLN A 890 77.24 11.96 8.83
N VAL A 891 77.19 12.77 7.75
CA VAL A 891 78.02 12.75 6.51
C VAL A 891 77.60 11.94 5.27
N ASN A 892 77.42 12.72 4.19
CA ASN A 892 77.57 12.49 2.73
C ASN A 892 76.76 11.45 1.92
N VAL A 893 76.35 11.95 0.75
CA VAL A 893 75.90 11.23 -0.45
C VAL A 893 77.11 10.86 -1.33
N PRO A 894 76.99 9.82 -2.19
CA PRO A 894 77.32 10.01 -3.61
C PRO A 894 76.22 9.44 -4.55
N HIS A 895 75.65 10.20 -5.50
CA HIS A 895 76.20 10.62 -6.81
C HIS A 895 76.39 9.47 -7.83
N LYS A 896 76.17 9.62 -9.15
CA LYS A 896 76.03 10.75 -10.13
C LYS A 896 75.22 10.19 -11.35
N LYS A 897 74.62 10.87 -12.35
CA LYS A 897 74.45 12.25 -12.91
C LYS A 897 73.21 12.12 -13.86
N LYS A 898 72.37 13.09 -14.30
CA LYS A 898 72.35 14.56 -14.55
C LYS A 898 70.94 15.09 -14.10
N GLY A 899 70.41 16.31 -14.34
CA GLY A 899 70.88 17.56 -14.96
C GLY A 899 70.37 17.81 -16.40
N GLY A 900 69.57 18.85 -16.72
CA GLY A 900 68.88 19.87 -15.88
C GLY A 900 68.49 21.17 -16.64
N LYS A 901 68.07 22.22 -15.91
CA LYS A 901 67.75 23.63 -16.32
C LYS A 901 66.45 23.88 -17.14
N ALA A 902 65.79 25.06 -17.11
CA ALA A 902 65.71 26.15 -16.11
C ALA A 902 64.60 27.19 -16.46
N GLN A 903 63.98 27.80 -15.41
CA GLN A 903 63.40 29.16 -15.25
C GLN A 903 62.56 29.91 -16.32
N HIS A 904 61.55 30.64 -15.77
CA HIS A 904 60.99 31.98 -16.12
C HIS A 904 59.66 32.10 -16.91
N ASP A 905 58.83 33.04 -16.40
CA ASP A 905 57.67 33.75 -16.99
C ASP A 905 58.14 34.80 -18.04
N PRO A 906 57.31 35.57 -18.81
CA PRO A 906 55.90 35.95 -18.55
C PRO A 906 54.92 36.10 -19.78
N HIS A 907 53.67 36.52 -19.50
CA HIS A 907 52.78 37.44 -20.26
C HIS A 907 52.49 37.32 -21.80
N ALA A 908 51.20 37.10 -22.11
CA ALA A 908 50.29 37.99 -22.89
C ALA A 908 50.27 38.12 -24.45
N VAL A 909 49.10 37.78 -25.03
CA VAL A 909 48.26 38.59 -25.99
C VAL A 909 48.63 38.62 -27.51
N LEU A 910 47.60 38.90 -28.36
CA LEU A 910 47.55 39.08 -29.85
C LEU A 910 47.58 37.79 -30.73
N ASP A 911 46.85 37.66 -31.87
CA ASP A 911 45.67 38.42 -32.38
C ASP A 911 44.81 37.60 -33.40
N GLN A 912 43.79 38.25 -33.99
CA GLN A 912 42.75 37.79 -34.94
C GLN A 912 43.22 37.40 -36.37
N VAL A 913 42.31 36.87 -37.22
CA VAL A 913 41.81 37.54 -38.48
C VAL A 913 40.79 36.70 -39.30
N MET A 914 39.59 37.27 -39.48
CA MET A 914 38.64 37.31 -40.63
C MET A 914 38.29 36.12 -41.56
N GLY A 915 37.04 36.14 -42.08
CA GLY A 915 36.58 35.40 -43.29
C GLY A 915 35.15 34.81 -43.17
N GLU A 916 34.08 35.61 -43.02
CA GLU A 916 33.23 36.21 -44.09
C GLU A 916 32.01 35.36 -44.55
N VAL A 917 30.99 36.02 -45.13
CA VAL A 917 29.62 35.51 -45.39
C VAL A 917 29.24 35.69 -46.88
N PRO A 918 28.34 34.88 -47.46
CA PRO A 918 26.93 35.31 -47.61
C PRO A 918 25.90 34.15 -47.50
N GLY A 919 24.57 34.36 -47.44
CA GLY A 919 23.83 35.62 -47.31
C GLY A 919 22.48 35.65 -48.06
N SER A 920 21.40 35.11 -47.47
CA SER A 920 19.98 35.31 -47.90
C SER A 920 19.00 34.72 -46.86
N GLY A 921 17.84 35.28 -46.51
CA GLY A 921 17.26 36.60 -46.84
C GLY A 921 15.72 36.57 -46.84
N LEU A 922 15.07 37.57 -46.21
CA LEU A 922 13.60 37.81 -46.14
C LEU A 922 12.78 36.84 -45.23
N ALA A 923 11.73 37.25 -44.50
CA ALA A 923 11.35 38.59 -44.01
C ALA A 923 10.36 38.52 -42.81
N GLU A 924 10.56 39.44 -41.85
CA GLU A 924 9.60 40.27 -41.09
C GLU A 924 8.08 39.96 -41.08
N ALA A 925 7.30 40.24 -40.00
CA ALA A 925 7.55 40.72 -38.63
C ALA A 925 6.22 40.58 -37.81
N ASP A 926 5.95 41.12 -36.60
CA ASP A 926 6.64 42.13 -35.76
C ASP A 926 6.37 41.94 -34.23
N ARG A 927 5.98 43.00 -33.50
CA ARG A 927 6.13 43.16 -32.03
C ARG A 927 4.80 43.34 -31.27
N TYR A 928 4.83 43.07 -29.96
CA TYR A 928 4.74 44.11 -28.92
C TYR A 928 5.21 43.56 -27.55
N ALA A 929 5.78 44.41 -26.70
CA ALA A 929 6.33 44.01 -25.39
C ALA A 929 6.13 45.07 -24.29
N VAL A 930 5.94 44.64 -23.03
CA VAL A 930 5.79 45.50 -21.84
C VAL A 930 6.61 44.93 -20.67
N LYS A 931 7.00 45.79 -19.72
CA LYS A 931 8.13 45.60 -18.78
C LYS A 931 7.73 45.01 -17.41
N LYS A 932 8.72 44.41 -16.72
CA LYS A 932 8.74 44.26 -15.25
C LYS A 932 8.84 45.64 -14.54
N PRO A 933 8.22 45.82 -13.36
CA PRO A 933 8.63 46.80 -12.36
C PRO A 933 9.71 46.24 -11.39
N LEU A 934 10.35 47.11 -10.63
CA LEU A 934 11.44 46.80 -9.69
C LEU A 934 11.00 46.86 -8.20
N SER A 935 11.82 46.29 -7.33
CA SER A 935 11.86 46.60 -5.89
C SER A 935 12.55 47.94 -5.58
N PRO A 936 12.09 48.71 -4.57
CA PRO A 936 12.86 49.81 -3.97
C PRO A 936 13.61 49.37 -2.70
N ALA A 937 14.64 50.13 -2.30
CA ALA A 937 15.38 49.96 -1.04
C ALA A 937 15.92 51.30 -0.49
N SER A 938 16.32 51.27 0.79
CA SER A 938 17.25 52.16 1.52
C SER A 938 16.96 53.68 1.72
N VAL A 939 16.58 54.01 2.97
CA VAL A 939 17.34 54.84 3.98
C VAL A 939 17.52 56.37 3.81
N ALA A 940 17.74 57.04 4.96
CA ALA A 940 18.10 58.46 5.23
C ALA A 940 16.92 59.46 5.32
N ASP A 941 16.84 60.46 6.22
CA ASP A 941 17.65 60.89 7.41
C ASP A 941 16.90 62.08 8.11
N VAL A 942 17.11 62.61 9.34
CA VAL A 942 18.05 62.39 10.48
C VAL A 942 17.39 62.90 11.83
N ASP A 943 18.17 63.16 12.90
CA ASP A 943 17.88 63.85 14.20
C ASP A 943 16.97 63.17 15.27
N ASP A 944 17.15 63.41 16.58
CA ASP A 944 18.26 63.12 17.53
C ASP A 944 17.85 63.65 18.94
N ASP A 945 17.78 62.81 19.98
CA ASP A 945 18.19 63.20 21.35
C ASP A 945 18.45 61.97 22.27
N LYS A 946 19.10 62.18 23.42
CA LYS A 946 19.93 61.16 24.13
C LYS A 946 19.59 60.95 25.61
N ALA A 947 19.81 59.72 26.10
CA ALA A 947 20.51 59.33 27.36
C ALA A 947 20.23 57.83 27.66
N GLN A 948 21.16 56.88 27.62
CA GLN A 948 22.46 56.67 28.31
C GLN A 948 22.40 55.83 29.61
N ARG A 949 23.04 54.65 29.52
CA ARG A 949 23.67 53.74 30.52
C ARG A 949 23.48 52.30 30.02
N ASP A 950 24.50 51.54 29.62
CA ASP A 950 25.70 51.10 30.35
C ASP A 950 25.30 50.19 31.54
N GLU A 951 25.77 48.94 31.69
CA GLU A 951 27.04 48.33 31.25
C GLU A 951 26.98 46.79 31.02
N GLN A 952 28.15 46.23 30.65
CA GLN A 952 28.70 44.84 30.59
C GLN A 952 28.23 43.80 31.66
N GLU A 953 28.50 42.47 31.64
CA GLU A 953 29.31 41.48 30.86
C GLU A 953 28.62 40.08 31.04
N HIS A 954 28.56 39.09 30.13
CA HIS A 954 29.55 38.16 29.54
C HIS A 954 29.90 36.86 30.34
N VAL A 955 29.52 35.70 29.77
CA VAL A 955 30.07 34.31 29.92
C VAL A 955 29.95 33.56 31.29
N GLY A 956 29.57 32.27 31.21
CA GLY A 956 29.76 31.28 32.29
C GLY A 956 28.90 30.00 32.15
N GLU A 957 29.46 28.91 31.63
CA GLU A 957 28.86 27.56 31.67
C GLU A 957 29.25 26.80 32.96
N LEU A 958 28.48 25.76 33.36
CA LEU A 958 28.98 24.38 33.61
C LEU A 958 27.95 23.39 34.21
N ASN A 959 27.92 22.20 33.60
CA ASN A 959 27.69 20.83 34.09
C ASN A 959 26.80 20.44 35.32
N GLU A 960 25.82 19.58 35.00
CA GLU A 960 25.63 18.18 35.49
C GLU A 960 24.98 17.78 36.85
N THR A 961 24.22 16.66 36.73
CA THR A 961 24.07 15.49 37.64
C THR A 961 23.01 15.37 38.77
N LEU A 962 22.40 14.16 38.77
CA LEU A 962 21.96 13.29 39.87
C LEU A 962 20.64 13.52 40.67
N CYS A 963 19.63 12.71 40.29
CA CYS A 963 18.85 11.77 41.13
C CYS A 963 18.49 12.04 42.62
N SER A 964 17.18 12.08 42.90
CA SER A 964 16.39 11.07 43.69
C SER A 964 15.56 11.49 44.94
N ALA A 965 14.30 11.05 44.91
CA ALA A 965 13.42 10.50 45.97
C ALA A 965 13.15 11.23 47.32
N HIS A 966 11.86 11.54 47.57
CA HIS A 966 10.95 11.08 48.68
C HIS A 966 9.53 11.69 48.40
N ALA A 967 8.33 11.12 48.64
CA ALA A 967 7.72 10.27 49.70
C ALA A 967 7.41 11.05 51.01
N ALA A 968 6.31 10.90 51.77
CA ALA A 968 5.07 10.08 51.80
C ALA A 968 4.07 10.72 52.85
N ALA A 969 2.76 10.42 53.08
CA ALA A 969 1.64 9.69 52.45
C ALA A 969 0.32 10.03 53.25
N HIS A 970 -0.59 9.06 53.51
CA HIS A 970 -1.70 9.02 54.53
C HIS A 970 -3.07 9.72 54.25
N MET A 971 -4.27 9.14 54.57
CA MET A 971 -4.62 7.77 55.04
C MET A 971 -6.14 7.38 54.97
N SER A 972 -6.47 6.25 54.28
CA SER A 972 -7.56 5.25 54.53
C SER A 972 -9.07 5.69 54.57
N ALA A 973 -10.10 4.81 54.57
CA ALA A 973 -10.21 3.36 54.87
C ALA A 973 -11.50 2.64 54.32
N TYR A 974 -11.49 1.29 54.30
CA TYR A 974 -12.60 0.28 54.14
C TYR A 974 -13.41 0.24 52.80
N ILE A 975 -13.91 -0.87 52.21
CA ILE A 975 -13.66 -2.35 52.17
C ILE A 975 -14.62 -2.92 51.03
N ARG A 976 -14.74 -4.17 50.51
CA ARG A 976 -14.34 -5.59 50.76
C ARG A 976 -14.53 -6.44 49.46
N GLU A 977 -14.18 -7.72 49.53
CA GLU A 977 -14.68 -8.87 48.72
C GLU A 977 -14.23 -9.07 47.24
N HIS A 978 -14.48 -10.30 46.74
CA HIS A 978 -13.89 -10.98 45.56
C HIS A 978 -14.99 -11.83 44.87
N PRO A 979 -14.75 -12.61 43.78
CA PRO A 979 -13.82 -12.49 42.64
C PRO A 979 -14.59 -12.46 41.27
N PRO A 980 -13.93 -12.27 40.11
CA PRO A 980 -14.59 -12.36 38.80
C PRO A 980 -14.84 -13.82 38.33
N LYS A 981 -16.00 -14.04 37.70
CA LYS A 981 -16.34 -15.22 36.87
C LYS A 981 -17.35 -14.80 35.78
N SER A 982 -16.99 -14.96 34.49
CA SER A 982 -17.85 -15.44 33.38
C SER A 982 -17.25 -15.14 31.99
N ASP A 983 -16.64 -16.16 31.38
CA ASP A 983 -17.09 -16.83 30.13
C ASP A 983 -18.40 -16.32 29.44
N PRO A 984 -18.68 -16.58 28.12
CA PRO A 984 -18.45 -17.91 27.52
C PRO A 984 -18.17 -18.08 25.99
N HIS A 985 -17.79 -19.32 25.65
CA HIS A 985 -17.90 -20.07 24.38
C HIS A 985 -16.88 -19.78 23.25
N ALA A 986 -16.16 -20.74 22.64
CA ALA A 986 -16.38 -22.16 22.22
C ALA A 986 -16.99 -22.29 20.79
N VAL A 987 -16.68 -23.30 19.95
CA VAL A 987 -16.80 -24.76 20.16
C VAL A 987 -15.90 -25.60 19.20
N MET A 988 -15.12 -26.56 19.78
CA MET A 988 -14.70 -27.91 19.28
C MET A 988 -14.07 -28.14 17.89
N ALA A 989 -13.35 -29.25 17.61
CA ALA A 989 -12.98 -30.45 18.41
C ALA A 989 -11.61 -31.03 17.98
N ALA A 990 -11.06 -31.97 18.77
CA ALA A 990 -9.81 -32.68 18.50
C ALA A 990 -9.90 -34.20 18.81
N THR A 991 -9.05 -35.01 18.18
CA THR A 991 -8.66 -36.40 18.49
C THR A 991 -7.50 -36.76 17.53
N GLN A 992 -6.55 -37.67 17.79
CA GLN A 992 -6.44 -38.76 18.78
C GLN A 992 -4.95 -38.98 19.14
N GLY A 993 -4.66 -39.60 20.31
CA GLY A 993 -3.33 -40.08 20.71
C GLY A 993 -3.41 -40.86 22.02
N SER A 994 -2.79 -42.04 22.11
CA SER A 994 -3.00 -43.03 23.18
C SER A 994 -1.70 -43.53 23.84
N GLY A 995 -1.79 -44.04 25.08
CA GLY A 995 -0.69 -44.63 25.85
C GLY A 995 -1.11 -45.93 26.56
N VAL A 996 -0.55 -46.21 27.76
CA VAL A 996 -0.73 -47.42 28.64
C VAL A 996 0.19 -48.61 28.28
N THR A 997 0.76 -49.42 29.21
CA THR A 997 1.73 -49.17 30.35
C THR A 997 1.98 -50.47 31.14
N SER A 998 3.21 -50.69 31.66
CA SER A 998 3.54 -51.52 32.85
C SER A 998 5.03 -51.34 33.24
N GLY A 999 5.52 -51.47 34.49
CA GLY A 999 4.86 -51.49 35.82
C GLY A 999 5.74 -52.10 36.95
N ILE A 1000 5.61 -51.61 38.21
CA ILE A 1000 5.98 -52.30 39.50
C ILE A 1000 7.51 -52.47 39.77
N THR A 1001 8.22 -51.56 40.47
CA THR A 1001 8.43 -51.31 41.94
C THR A 1001 9.54 -52.11 42.66
N THR A 1002 10.43 -51.36 43.32
CA THR A 1002 11.37 -51.58 44.47
C THR A 1002 11.51 -52.96 45.14
N ASP A 1003 12.74 -53.30 45.58
CA ASP A 1003 13.08 -53.36 47.02
C ASP A 1003 14.60 -53.48 47.34
N GLU A 1004 14.88 -53.58 48.65
CA GLU A 1004 16.06 -53.30 49.49
C GLU A 1004 17.47 -53.91 49.22
N LEU A 1005 18.48 -53.16 49.72
CA LEU A 1005 19.68 -53.54 50.50
C LEU A 1005 20.53 -54.79 50.14
N GLY A 1006 21.85 -54.61 49.99
CA GLY A 1006 22.86 -55.69 50.06
C GLY A 1006 24.31 -55.22 49.88
N ASP A 1007 25.23 -55.68 50.73
CA ASP A 1007 26.67 -55.32 50.74
C ASP A 1007 27.58 -56.48 50.30
N GLY A 1008 28.80 -56.16 49.85
CA GLY A 1008 30.00 -56.98 50.04
C GLY A 1008 30.16 -58.28 49.25
N GLY A 1009 30.85 -58.24 48.11
CA GLY A 1009 31.29 -59.46 47.40
C GLY A 1009 32.38 -59.24 46.37
N ALA A 1010 33.64 -59.55 46.71
CA ALA A 1010 34.77 -59.46 45.79
C ALA A 1010 35.11 -60.82 45.16
N LYS A 1011 35.13 -60.92 43.82
CA LYS A 1011 36.04 -61.80 43.05
C LYS A 1011 35.89 -61.73 41.52
N ALA A 1012 36.91 -62.28 40.87
CA ALA A 1012 36.99 -62.80 39.50
C ALA A 1012 37.16 -61.78 38.36
N GLU A 1013 38.34 -61.82 37.76
CA GLU A 1013 38.57 -61.45 36.36
C GLU A 1013 37.74 -62.37 35.46
N THR A 1014 37.08 -61.81 34.45
CA THR A 1014 36.56 -62.57 33.30
C THR A 1014 37.63 -62.62 32.21
N PRO A 1015 37.81 -63.74 31.49
CA PRO A 1015 38.92 -63.93 30.57
C PRO A 1015 38.87 -63.01 29.34
N ASP A 1016 40.02 -62.81 28.70
CA ASP A 1016 40.10 -62.18 27.37
C ASP A 1016 39.13 -62.87 26.39
N GLU A 1017 38.27 -62.07 25.74
CA GLU A 1017 37.61 -62.53 24.52
C GLU A 1017 38.68 -62.66 23.43
N GLU A 1018 38.79 -63.86 22.81
CA GLU A 1018 39.70 -64.08 21.69
C GLU A 1018 39.36 -63.12 20.55
N LYS A 1019 40.21 -62.10 20.36
CA LYS A 1019 40.09 -61.17 19.23
C LYS A 1019 40.03 -61.95 17.93
N THR A 1020 39.07 -61.62 17.07
CA THR A 1020 38.92 -62.26 15.77
C THR A 1020 39.13 -61.27 14.64
N ILE A 1021 39.69 -61.76 13.53
CA ILE A 1021 39.92 -61.00 12.30
C ILE A 1021 39.09 -61.63 11.18
N THR A 1022 38.28 -60.82 10.51
CA THR A 1022 37.56 -61.23 9.30
C THR A 1022 38.50 -61.23 8.10
N ILE A 1023 38.78 -62.42 7.57
CA ILE A 1023 39.54 -62.65 6.34
C ILE A 1023 38.61 -62.61 5.14
N TRP A 1024 39.03 -61.93 4.08
CA TRP A 1024 38.24 -61.66 2.88
C TRP A 1024 38.79 -62.36 1.65
N ARG A 1025 37.94 -63.18 1.02
CA ARG A 1025 38.25 -63.90 -0.22
C ARG A 1025 37.35 -63.43 -1.36
N PRO A 1026 37.84 -63.29 -2.62
CA PRO A 1026 36.96 -63.05 -3.77
C PRO A 1026 35.97 -64.20 -3.93
N ALA A 1027 34.70 -63.90 -4.21
CA ALA A 1027 33.75 -64.95 -4.56
C ALA A 1027 34.20 -65.67 -5.84
N ARG A 1028 34.49 -66.98 -5.75
CA ARG A 1028 34.81 -67.80 -6.94
C ARG A 1028 33.64 -67.75 -7.92
N ASN A 1029 33.90 -67.24 -9.12
CA ASN A 1029 33.03 -67.45 -10.27
C ASN A 1029 33.09 -68.94 -10.64
N ASP A 1030 32.03 -69.68 -10.35
CA ASP A 1030 32.03 -71.14 -10.48
C ASP A 1030 31.94 -71.55 -11.96
N ARG A 1031 33.07 -71.99 -12.52
CA ARG A 1031 33.20 -72.52 -13.88
C ARG A 1031 33.72 -73.96 -13.92
N GLY A 1032 33.15 -74.83 -13.09
CA GLY A 1032 32.60 -76.10 -13.56
C GLY A 1032 33.37 -77.43 -13.35
N SER A 1033 32.62 -78.51 -13.64
CA SER A 1033 33.04 -79.90 -13.93
C SER A 1033 33.08 -80.95 -12.79
N ARG A 1034 31.91 -81.55 -12.52
CA ARG A 1034 31.67 -83.00 -12.26
C ARG A 1034 30.29 -83.34 -12.87
N GLY A 1035 29.99 -84.52 -13.43
CA GLY A 1035 30.86 -85.69 -13.67
C GLY A 1035 30.18 -86.92 -14.36
N GLY A 1036 29.17 -86.76 -15.22
CA GLY A 1036 28.47 -87.88 -15.92
C GLY A 1036 27.32 -88.54 -15.12
N PRO A 1037 26.62 -89.59 -15.63
CA PRO A 1037 26.87 -90.39 -16.84
C PRO A 1037 25.73 -90.35 -17.91
N ARG A 1038 25.71 -91.32 -18.86
CA ARG A 1038 24.80 -91.45 -20.03
C ARG A 1038 23.78 -92.61 -19.91
N GLN A 1039 22.72 -92.55 -20.74
CA GLN A 1039 21.67 -93.55 -21.14
C GLN A 1039 20.24 -93.10 -20.73
N GLY A 1040 19.13 -93.42 -21.41
CA GLY A 1040 18.83 -94.21 -22.63
C GLY A 1040 17.43 -93.87 -23.21
N ARG A 1041 16.95 -94.51 -24.29
CA ARG A 1041 15.73 -94.11 -25.07
C ARG A 1041 14.45 -94.96 -24.85
N GLY A 1042 13.27 -94.33 -24.97
CA GLY A 1042 11.95 -94.93 -25.30
C GLY A 1042 10.81 -94.48 -24.34
N ALA A 1043 9.53 -94.29 -24.71
CA ALA A 1043 8.79 -94.23 -26.00
C ALA A 1043 7.39 -93.55 -25.73
N GLY A 1044 6.51 -93.17 -26.67
CA GLY A 1044 6.55 -93.22 -28.14
C GLY A 1044 5.39 -92.55 -28.94
N GLY A 1045 4.23 -92.22 -28.35
CA GLY A 1045 3.04 -91.60 -29.01
C GLY A 1045 1.89 -91.40 -27.99
N GLN A 1046 0.80 -90.65 -28.21
CA GLN A 1046 0.27 -89.83 -29.34
C GLN A 1046 -0.36 -88.52 -28.76
N GLY A 1047 -1.03 -87.57 -29.44
CA GLY A 1047 -1.53 -87.44 -30.81
C GLY A 1047 -1.92 -85.97 -31.18
N ARG A 1048 -3.10 -85.72 -31.78
CA ARG A 1048 -3.65 -84.40 -32.24
C ARG A 1048 -5.21 -84.45 -32.30
N PRO A 1049 -6.00 -83.37 -32.59
CA PRO A 1049 -5.70 -82.00 -33.11
C PRO A 1049 -6.12 -80.83 -32.16
N ASN A 1050 -5.58 -79.59 -32.25
CA ASN A 1050 -5.83 -78.47 -33.21
C ASN A 1050 -7.27 -77.87 -33.10
N ARG A 1051 -7.54 -76.54 -33.06
CA ARG A 1051 -6.99 -75.40 -33.86
C ARG A 1051 -7.28 -74.01 -33.22
N LYS A 1052 -6.61 -72.93 -33.70
CA LYS A 1052 -6.88 -71.48 -33.43
C LYS A 1052 -8.05 -70.95 -34.33
N PRO A 1053 -8.36 -69.62 -34.51
CA PRO A 1053 -7.94 -68.35 -33.84
C PRO A 1053 -9.08 -67.28 -33.66
N GLN A 1054 -8.69 -66.01 -33.41
CA GLN A 1054 -9.18 -64.78 -34.08
C GLN A 1054 -10.06 -63.75 -33.30
N GLN A 1055 -10.38 -62.64 -33.98
CA GLN A 1055 -10.62 -61.27 -33.50
C GLN A 1055 -12.11 -60.87 -33.49
N ASN A 1056 -12.37 -59.72 -32.85
CA ASN A 1056 -13.36 -58.69 -33.23
C ASN A 1056 -14.85 -58.89 -32.89
N ARG A 1057 -15.44 -57.82 -32.32
CA ARG A 1057 -16.87 -57.38 -32.37
C ARG A 1057 -17.95 -58.34 -31.82
N GLY A 1058 -18.79 -57.82 -30.90
CA GLY A 1058 -20.10 -58.40 -30.54
C GLY A 1058 -21.22 -57.97 -31.52
N PRO A 1059 -22.53 -58.03 -31.17
CA PRO A 1059 -23.11 -58.35 -29.84
C PRO A 1059 -24.36 -59.29 -29.82
N GLY A 1060 -24.71 -59.80 -28.63
CA GLY A 1060 -26.10 -60.10 -28.21
C GLY A 1060 -26.73 -61.48 -28.55
N GLY A 1061 -27.40 -62.11 -27.56
CA GLY A 1061 -28.14 -63.37 -27.72
C GLY A 1061 -29.03 -63.75 -26.51
N LYS A 1062 -30.04 -64.61 -26.73
CA LYS A 1062 -31.02 -65.15 -25.74
C LYS A 1062 -30.57 -66.55 -25.26
N GLY A 1063 -30.98 -67.15 -24.13
CA GLY A 1063 -31.84 -66.74 -22.99
C GLY A 1063 -32.88 -67.82 -22.60
N ASN A 1064 -33.09 -68.15 -21.31
CA ASN A 1064 -34.30 -68.84 -20.79
C ASN A 1064 -34.53 -68.67 -19.26
N ARG A 1065 -35.66 -69.21 -18.76
CA ARG A 1065 -36.36 -69.05 -17.45
C ARG A 1065 -36.05 -70.18 -16.42
N PRO A 1066 -36.47 -70.15 -15.12
CA PRO A 1066 -37.82 -69.79 -14.60
C PRO A 1066 -37.87 -68.76 -13.44
N ALA A 1067 -39.01 -68.72 -12.72
CA ALA A 1067 -39.50 -67.65 -11.82
C ALA A 1067 -39.02 -67.78 -10.34
N LYS A 1068 -39.29 -66.88 -9.37
CA LYS A 1068 -40.49 -66.02 -9.18
C LYS A 1068 -40.29 -64.93 -8.08
N LYS A 1069 -40.56 -63.64 -8.41
CA LYS A 1069 -40.91 -62.49 -7.52
C LYS A 1069 -39.87 -62.05 -6.44
N ASP A 1070 -39.75 -60.79 -6.01
CA ASP A 1070 -40.37 -59.49 -6.39
C ASP A 1070 -39.35 -58.33 -6.15
N GLY A 1071 -39.52 -57.19 -6.83
CA GLY A 1071 -38.82 -55.91 -6.51
C GLY A 1071 -37.49 -55.64 -7.24
N GLY A 1072 -37.28 -54.40 -7.71
CA GLY A 1072 -35.98 -53.92 -8.26
C GLY A 1072 -35.90 -53.66 -9.77
N GLY A 1073 -36.88 -52.98 -10.38
CA GLY A 1073 -36.90 -52.68 -11.82
C GLY A 1073 -35.95 -51.56 -12.27
N LYS A 1074 -35.05 -51.84 -13.22
CA LYS A 1074 -34.10 -50.87 -13.82
C LYS A 1074 -34.80 -49.87 -14.78
N PRO A 1075 -34.35 -48.60 -14.88
CA PRO A 1075 -34.83 -47.65 -15.88
C PRO A 1075 -33.96 -47.57 -17.15
N LYS A 1076 -34.59 -47.62 -18.33
CA LYS A 1076 -34.21 -47.04 -19.66
C LYS A 1076 -35.20 -47.58 -20.70
N ARG A 1077 -35.70 -46.82 -21.69
CA ARG A 1077 -35.75 -45.35 -21.90
C ARG A 1077 -36.82 -45.10 -22.98
N TYR A 1078 -37.83 -44.29 -22.71
CA TYR A 1078 -38.63 -43.64 -23.76
C TYR A 1078 -39.16 -42.29 -23.26
N GLU A 1079 -39.83 -41.55 -24.14
CA GLU A 1079 -40.07 -40.11 -24.06
C GLU A 1079 -41.02 -39.65 -22.93
N ALA A 1080 -40.58 -38.62 -22.21
CA ALA A 1080 -41.41 -37.62 -21.50
C ALA A 1080 -40.62 -36.30 -21.57
N ARG A 1081 -41.16 -35.21 -22.12
CA ARG A 1081 -42.14 -34.27 -21.52
C ARG A 1081 -41.65 -33.62 -20.20
N PRO A 1082 -41.76 -32.28 -20.06
CA PRO A 1082 -41.00 -31.52 -19.08
C PRO A 1082 -41.53 -31.69 -17.65
N GLN A 1083 -40.62 -31.75 -16.68
CA GLN A 1083 -40.94 -31.42 -15.29
C GLN A 1083 -40.93 -29.89 -15.12
N LYS A 1084 -41.83 -29.40 -14.26
CA LYS A 1084 -42.00 -27.97 -14.00
C LYS A 1084 -40.73 -27.37 -13.38
N VAL A 1085 -40.30 -26.22 -13.89
CA VAL A 1085 -39.45 -25.30 -13.13
C VAL A 1085 -40.29 -24.70 -11.99
N ASP A 1086 -39.67 -24.50 -10.83
CA ASP A 1086 -40.26 -23.86 -9.66
C ASP A 1086 -40.65 -22.39 -9.97
N PRO A 1087 -41.91 -21.97 -9.80
CA PRO A 1087 -42.36 -20.60 -10.11
C PRO A 1087 -41.59 -19.49 -9.41
N ASP A 1088 -41.03 -19.75 -8.22
CA ASP A 1088 -40.33 -18.75 -7.40
C ASP A 1088 -38.79 -18.81 -7.53
N SER A 1089 -38.26 -19.60 -8.47
CA SER A 1089 -36.83 -19.58 -8.80
C SER A 1089 -36.42 -18.24 -9.44
N PRO A 1090 -35.39 -17.52 -8.92
CA PRO A 1090 -34.92 -16.26 -9.48
C PRO A 1090 -34.50 -16.35 -10.96
N PHE A 1091 -34.03 -17.52 -11.40
CA PHE A 1091 -33.59 -17.75 -12.78
C PHE A 1091 -34.76 -17.83 -13.78
N ALA A 1092 -35.97 -18.22 -13.35
CA ALA A 1092 -37.14 -18.28 -14.23
C ALA A 1092 -37.55 -16.89 -14.75
N LYS A 1093 -37.41 -15.84 -13.92
CA LYS A 1093 -37.67 -14.44 -14.31
C LYS A 1093 -36.59 -13.87 -15.23
N LEU A 1094 -35.34 -14.33 -15.12
CA LEU A 1094 -34.27 -13.95 -16.05
C LEU A 1094 -34.44 -14.62 -17.42
N GLN A 1095 -34.89 -15.88 -17.47
CA GLN A 1095 -35.23 -16.58 -18.71
C GLN A 1095 -36.34 -15.82 -19.47
N SER A 1096 -37.46 -15.49 -18.79
CA SER A 1096 -38.61 -14.82 -19.43
C SER A 1096 -38.38 -13.35 -19.80
N LEU A 1097 -37.31 -12.72 -19.28
CA LEU A 1097 -36.83 -11.41 -19.76
C LEU A 1097 -35.94 -11.55 -21.00
N LYS A 1098 -35.10 -12.60 -21.07
CA LYS A 1098 -34.26 -12.88 -22.23
C LYS A 1098 -35.08 -13.27 -23.45
N ASP A 1099 -36.11 -14.10 -23.25
CA ASP A 1099 -37.04 -14.54 -24.30
C ASP A 1099 -38.01 -13.42 -24.76
N ARG A 1100 -37.98 -12.24 -24.12
CA ARG A 1100 -38.73 -11.02 -24.53
C ARG A 1100 -37.87 -9.95 -25.20
N LEU A 1101 -36.55 -10.14 -25.25
CA LEU A 1101 -35.58 -9.22 -25.87
C LEU A 1101 -34.92 -9.86 -27.11
N GLY A 1102 -35.62 -10.79 -27.76
CA GLY A 1102 -35.17 -11.50 -28.96
C GLY A 1102 -36.07 -11.36 -30.19
N ASP A 1103 -37.25 -10.72 -30.05
CA ASP A 1103 -38.28 -10.57 -31.09
C ASP A 1103 -38.74 -9.08 -31.24
N GLU A 1104 -37.86 -8.12 -30.96
CA GLU A 1104 -37.97 -6.69 -31.34
C GLU A 1104 -36.67 -6.22 -32.02
#